data_AF-A0A8K0GI51-F1
#
_entry.id   AF-A0A8K0GI51-F1
#
_cell.length_a   1.000
_cell.length_b   1.000
_cell.length_c   1.000
_cell.angle_alpha   90.00
_cell.angle_beta   90.00
_cell.angle_gamma   90.00
#
_symmetry.space_group_name_H-M   'P 1'
#
loop_
_entity.id
_entity.type
_entity.pdbx_description
1 polymer ?
#
loop_
_entity_poly.entity_id
_entity_poly.type
_entity_poly.pdbx_seq_one_letter_code
_entity_poly.pdbx_strand_id
1 'polypeptide(L)'
;MPLFNNEDLSNKKCWTHCSKLKIALTIIILTFLLLMVIILLVVFIKSGAGFCNTEFCIRQTNKLKRGMNLDIDPCDNFYQFVCGNVLKDSSRKNFYVEANETVNRNYLKLYKEEIKDSEHKMVKTAKELFQKCLNTEDIEKDGLASIKDTIESVGGWPVLNHDNSKFDWVQATYKLRELGYPFSVFINVDVTRKLENKEKYYLEITIPDKLIDEDEIIRKNSKNEAVGIMVKIANLFGAIDQNLAEREMREVYDFWQRISYFGPKSPEKYTIEQFQKEYDQLYNKAPFNWLEFLNKLLGPQIAVSTKDYVSIPDPHLVSIWINYFSTTSGRTVGNYMIWKVIQMQLPYLPKRIQNIMKYSTNSTREEFCLEETDKRFILSPIEVINTRNLLPAEERQEMQKIFSDIKSEFLSLFRKSNWMNGKDKEITMENVKKLILIYGLPGDYLNDKILDDMDVDLVERIGDNFLDYLAQANRNFQTIRFRQITVPASNNTMSRIYLESKSSSPLYYDKAENIFIVQTEFSYYVQSDTPRYFKFSLIGAFFRTYFAKSLFQYDHDFGLTQQTKNSTDRLMKCIKNQTQKYNLPDHYQLEIQSALYASAAEKPSYMAYEKWVQNNEEEKLPGTSYTSRQLFWIAGTYCHVPTLLIDYYPLYNDVHFYSNVSLVSKFNNPYFARDFNCPVGSKTNPAVKCPLYL
;
A
#
# COMPACT_ATOMS: atom_id res chain seq x y z
N MET A 1 32.32 -40.43 -76.29
CA MET A 1 33.40 -39.67 -76.96
C MET A 1 33.21 -38.21 -76.62
N PRO A 2 34.25 -37.41 -76.34
CA PRO A 2 35.66 -37.71 -75.97
C PRO A 2 36.03 -37.00 -74.62
N LEU A 3 37.21 -37.00 -73.99
CA LEU A 3 38.54 -37.61 -74.13
C LEU A 3 39.30 -37.39 -72.78
N PHE A 4 40.33 -38.20 -72.58
CA PHE A 4 41.26 -38.32 -71.45
C PHE A 4 42.04 -37.04 -71.10
N ASN A 5 42.46 -36.91 -69.82
CA ASN A 5 43.89 -37.00 -69.48
C ASN A 5 44.18 -37.18 -67.98
N ASN A 6 45.20 -38.02 -67.75
CA ASN A 6 45.77 -38.45 -66.48
C ASN A 6 46.49 -37.32 -65.75
N GLU A 7 46.50 -37.39 -64.41
CA GLU A 7 47.75 -37.18 -63.67
C GLU A 7 47.81 -38.08 -62.43
N ASP A 8 48.97 -38.72 -62.33
CA ASP A 8 49.43 -39.71 -61.38
C ASP A 8 49.58 -39.18 -59.95
N LEU A 9 49.35 -40.04 -58.94
CA LEU A 9 50.38 -40.52 -57.99
C LEU A 9 49.76 -41.13 -56.71
N SER A 10 49.79 -42.47 -56.70
CA SER A 10 50.10 -43.35 -55.56
C SER A 10 49.56 -42.97 -54.17
N ASN A 11 48.31 -43.35 -53.92
CA ASN A 11 47.79 -43.56 -52.58
C ASN A 11 48.19 -44.98 -52.12
N LYS A 12 49.30 -45.13 -51.38
CA LYS A 12 49.56 -46.23 -50.40
C LYS A 12 50.99 -46.15 -49.86
N LYS A 13 51.09 -46.28 -48.53
CA LYS A 13 52.28 -46.42 -47.66
C LYS A 13 52.86 -45.11 -47.09
N CYS A 14 52.20 -44.55 -46.08
CA CYS A 14 52.85 -43.60 -45.15
C CYS A 14 53.08 -44.18 -43.73
N TRP A 15 52.78 -45.47 -43.50
CA TRP A 15 52.79 -46.09 -42.16
C TRP A 15 53.93 -47.10 -41.91
N THR A 16 54.95 -47.18 -42.76
CA THR A 16 56.01 -48.21 -42.63
C THR A 16 57.43 -47.67 -42.36
N HIS A 17 57.59 -46.39 -42.04
CA HIS A 17 58.89 -45.83 -41.63
C HIS A 17 58.83 -44.65 -40.64
N CYS A 18 57.97 -44.72 -39.63
CA CYS A 18 58.14 -43.88 -38.42
C CYS A 18 58.87 -44.71 -37.36
N SER A 19 60.00 -44.21 -36.84
CA SER A 19 60.70 -44.86 -35.73
C SER A 19 59.71 -45.10 -34.58
N LYS A 20 59.85 -46.22 -33.85
CA LYS A 20 58.99 -46.55 -32.69
C LYS A 20 58.85 -45.37 -31.71
N LEU A 21 59.87 -44.51 -31.66
CA LEU A 21 59.92 -43.26 -30.90
C LEU A 21 58.90 -42.21 -31.38
N LYS A 22 58.72 -42.01 -32.70
CA LYS A 22 57.74 -41.07 -33.24
C LYS A 22 56.30 -41.49 -32.91
N ILE A 23 56.00 -42.78 -33.03
CA ILE A 23 54.68 -43.33 -32.69
C ILE A 23 54.40 -43.15 -31.19
N ALA A 24 55.38 -43.48 -30.34
CA ALA A 24 55.27 -43.30 -28.89
C ALA A 24 55.06 -41.82 -28.50
N LEU A 25 55.78 -40.89 -29.12
CA LEU A 25 55.62 -39.44 -28.90
C LEU A 25 54.22 -38.95 -29.31
N THR A 26 53.69 -39.38 -30.46
CA THR A 26 52.31 -39.03 -30.85
C THR A 26 51.27 -39.56 -29.88
N ILE A 27 51.44 -40.79 -29.36
CA ILE A 27 50.53 -41.36 -28.37
C ILE A 27 50.58 -40.55 -27.06
N ILE A 28 51.78 -40.18 -26.59
CA ILE A 28 51.95 -39.35 -25.39
C ILE A 28 51.32 -37.96 -25.55
N ILE A 29 51.47 -37.34 -26.72
CA ILE A 29 50.86 -36.02 -27.00
C ILE A 29 49.34 -36.13 -27.04
N LEU A 30 48.80 -37.18 -27.67
CA LEU A 30 47.35 -37.40 -27.74
C LEU A 30 46.75 -37.72 -26.36
N THR A 31 47.42 -38.51 -25.53
CA THR A 31 46.95 -38.79 -24.16
C THR A 31 47.04 -37.56 -23.28
N PHE A 32 48.08 -36.73 -23.42
CA PHE A 32 48.19 -35.46 -22.71
C PHE A 32 47.09 -34.47 -23.13
N LEU A 33 46.80 -34.34 -24.43
CA LEU A 33 45.70 -33.51 -24.93
C LEU A 33 44.35 -34.01 -24.43
N LEU A 34 44.11 -35.33 -24.46
CA LEU A 34 42.88 -35.92 -23.93
C LEU A 34 42.74 -35.66 -22.42
N LEU A 35 43.82 -35.81 -21.65
CA LEU A 35 43.85 -35.46 -20.23
C LEU A 35 43.57 -33.98 -20.01
N MET A 36 44.12 -33.09 -20.83
CA MET A 36 43.87 -31.65 -20.73
C MET A 36 42.41 -31.32 -21.03
N VAL A 37 41.81 -31.94 -22.04
CA VAL A 37 40.39 -31.78 -22.38
C VAL A 37 39.51 -32.34 -21.26
N ILE A 38 39.85 -33.49 -20.68
CA ILE A 38 39.13 -34.06 -19.53
C ILE A 38 39.27 -33.14 -18.31
N ILE A 39 40.46 -32.62 -18.04
CA ILE A 39 40.68 -31.66 -16.94
C ILE A 39 39.89 -30.38 -17.19
N LEU A 40 39.88 -29.84 -18.41
CA LEU A 40 39.09 -28.67 -18.78
C LEU A 40 37.60 -28.95 -18.65
N LEU A 41 37.12 -30.12 -19.06
CA LEU A 41 35.71 -30.55 -18.89
C LEU A 41 35.35 -30.73 -17.42
N VAL A 42 36.20 -31.38 -16.63
CA VAL A 42 35.99 -31.58 -15.18
C VAL A 42 36.04 -30.23 -14.47
N VAL A 43 36.93 -29.33 -14.86
CA VAL A 43 36.97 -27.95 -14.36
C VAL A 43 35.70 -27.22 -14.79
N PHE A 44 35.25 -27.30 -16.03
CA PHE A 44 34.02 -26.65 -16.50
C PHE A 44 32.77 -27.18 -15.80
N ILE A 45 32.70 -28.49 -15.56
CA ILE A 45 31.62 -29.17 -14.82
C ILE A 45 31.68 -28.86 -13.32
N LYS A 46 32.88 -28.68 -12.73
CA LYS A 46 33.06 -28.27 -11.33
C LYS A 46 33.01 -26.75 -11.11
N SER A 47 33.08 -25.93 -12.16
CA SER A 47 33.11 -24.46 -12.08
C SER A 47 31.71 -23.87 -11.93
N GLY A 48 31.00 -24.29 -10.89
CA GLY A 48 29.94 -23.52 -10.24
C GLY A 48 28.60 -23.42 -10.98
N ALA A 49 27.55 -23.33 -10.18
CA ALA A 49 26.19 -22.95 -10.56
C ALA A 49 26.13 -22.04 -11.80
N GLY A 50 25.22 -22.37 -12.72
CA GLY A 50 24.97 -21.60 -13.94
C GLY A 50 24.60 -20.13 -13.68
N PHE A 51 24.48 -19.35 -14.75
CA PHE A 51 23.97 -18.00 -14.68
C PHE A 51 22.44 -17.99 -14.82
N CYS A 52 21.78 -17.14 -14.02
CA CYS A 52 20.35 -16.94 -14.12
C CYS A 52 20.02 -16.12 -15.37
N ASN A 53 19.37 -16.76 -16.35
CA ASN A 53 19.08 -16.14 -17.65
C ASN A 53 17.63 -15.63 -17.78
N THR A 54 16.95 -15.42 -16.66
CA THR A 54 15.55 -15.00 -16.66
C THR A 54 15.41 -13.49 -16.88
N GLU A 55 14.22 -13.04 -17.26
CA GLU A 55 13.97 -11.61 -17.49
C GLU A 55 14.25 -10.78 -16.22
N PHE A 56 13.87 -11.31 -15.05
CA PHE A 56 14.20 -10.69 -13.77
C PHE A 56 15.72 -10.53 -13.62
N CYS A 57 16.49 -11.60 -13.78
CA CYS A 57 17.95 -11.57 -13.60
C CYS A 57 18.66 -10.66 -14.59
N ILE A 58 18.27 -10.68 -15.87
CA ILE A 58 18.82 -9.79 -16.91
C ILE A 58 18.52 -8.33 -16.55
N ARG A 59 17.29 -8.02 -16.13
CA ARG A 59 16.90 -6.68 -15.70
C ARG A 59 17.67 -6.24 -14.46
N GLN A 60 17.81 -7.10 -13.45
CA GLN A 60 18.59 -6.78 -12.25
C GLN A 60 20.08 -6.59 -12.57
N THR A 61 20.67 -7.41 -13.44
CA THR A 61 22.03 -7.20 -13.95
C THR A 61 22.18 -5.83 -14.59
N ASN A 62 21.24 -5.44 -15.46
CA ASN A 62 21.30 -4.14 -16.14
C ASN A 62 21.14 -2.98 -15.15
N LYS A 63 20.23 -3.10 -14.17
CA LYS A 63 20.08 -2.11 -13.09
C LYS A 63 21.36 -1.99 -12.26
N LEU A 64 21.94 -3.12 -11.88
CA LEU A 64 23.17 -3.20 -11.13
C LEU A 64 24.32 -2.50 -11.87
N LYS A 65 24.57 -2.89 -13.12
CA LYS A 65 25.63 -2.30 -13.97
C LYS A 65 25.49 -0.79 -14.14
N ARG A 66 24.26 -0.28 -14.25
CA ARG A 66 24.00 1.16 -14.39
C ARG A 66 23.97 1.91 -13.05
N GLY A 67 23.80 1.22 -11.93
CA GLY A 67 23.63 1.84 -10.61
C GLY A 67 24.92 1.87 -9.79
N MET A 68 25.73 0.82 -9.89
CA MET A 68 26.97 0.69 -9.14
C MET A 68 28.05 1.63 -9.64
N ASN A 69 28.88 2.10 -8.71
CA ASN A 69 30.12 2.80 -8.99
C ASN A 69 31.31 1.90 -8.64
N LEU A 70 31.89 1.25 -9.66
CA LEU A 70 32.96 0.27 -9.49
C LEU A 70 34.33 0.90 -9.14
N ASP A 71 34.45 2.23 -9.21
CA ASP A 71 35.66 2.96 -8.80
C ASP A 71 35.76 3.10 -7.27
N ILE A 72 34.71 2.73 -6.54
CA ILE A 72 34.65 2.81 -5.08
C ILE A 72 34.87 1.42 -4.49
N ASP A 73 35.84 1.29 -3.58
CA ASP A 73 36.02 0.06 -2.82
C ASP A 73 34.79 -0.18 -1.90
N PRO A 74 34.14 -1.37 -1.95
CA PRO A 74 33.06 -1.73 -1.03
C PRO A 74 33.47 -1.67 0.45
N CYS A 75 34.77 -1.78 0.74
CA CYS A 75 35.35 -1.69 2.08
C CYS A 75 35.56 -0.24 2.56
N ASP A 76 35.52 0.73 1.64
CA ASP A 76 35.58 2.16 1.94
C ASP A 76 34.20 2.80 2.04
N ASN A 77 33.34 2.57 1.04
CA ASN A 77 31.99 3.12 1.03
C ASN A 77 31.03 2.21 0.25
N PHE A 78 30.43 1.25 0.96
CA PHE A 78 29.51 0.29 0.35
C PHE A 78 28.26 0.94 -0.28
N TYR A 79 27.73 2.03 0.31
CA TYR A 79 26.59 2.72 -0.28
C TYR A 79 26.94 3.33 -1.64
N GLN A 80 28.05 4.06 -1.71
CA GLN A 80 28.51 4.67 -2.97
C GLN A 80 28.92 3.61 -3.99
N PHE A 81 29.47 2.48 -3.54
CA PHE A 81 29.74 1.33 -4.40
C PHE A 81 28.47 0.78 -5.05
N VAL A 82 27.38 0.56 -4.29
CA VAL A 82 26.14 0.00 -4.84
C VAL A 82 25.30 1.05 -5.58
N CYS A 83 25.25 2.28 -5.07
CA CYS A 83 24.28 3.30 -5.46
C CYS A 83 24.89 4.54 -6.11
N GLY A 84 26.21 4.68 -6.18
CA GLY A 84 26.86 5.95 -6.52
C GLY A 84 26.48 6.52 -7.90
N ASN A 85 26.13 5.69 -8.87
CA ASN A 85 25.62 6.16 -10.17
C ASN A 85 24.11 6.33 -10.20
N VAL A 86 23.37 5.63 -9.33
CA VAL A 86 21.93 5.84 -9.10
C VAL A 86 21.66 7.28 -8.67
N LEU A 87 22.49 7.81 -7.76
CA LEU A 87 22.33 9.15 -7.18
C LEU A 87 22.55 10.30 -8.16
N LYS A 88 23.22 10.03 -9.30
CA LYS A 88 23.48 11.03 -10.34
C LYS A 88 22.29 11.20 -11.29
N ASP A 89 21.29 10.33 -11.17
CA ASP A 89 20.15 10.24 -12.07
C ASP A 89 18.85 10.51 -11.29
N SER A 90 18.41 11.77 -11.29
CA SER A 90 17.20 12.21 -10.61
C SER A 90 15.90 11.63 -11.21
N SER A 91 15.98 10.94 -12.34
CA SER A 91 14.83 10.28 -12.96
C SER A 91 14.51 8.91 -12.35
N ARG A 92 15.40 8.38 -11.49
CA ARG A 92 15.21 7.06 -10.89
C ARG A 92 14.22 7.10 -9.75
N LYS A 93 13.21 6.23 -9.88
CA LYS A 93 12.15 6.05 -8.91
C LYS A 93 12.63 5.17 -7.76
N ASN A 94 12.03 5.36 -6.58
CA ASN A 94 12.32 4.49 -5.46
C ASN A 94 11.74 3.08 -5.67
N PHE A 95 12.28 2.11 -4.91
CA PHE A 95 11.96 0.69 -5.04
C PHE A 95 10.46 0.38 -4.91
N TYR A 96 9.75 1.09 -4.03
CA TYR A 96 8.31 0.93 -3.82
C TYR A 96 7.49 1.55 -4.96
N VAL A 97 7.83 2.77 -5.41
CA VAL A 97 7.17 3.44 -6.53
C VAL A 97 7.28 2.60 -7.80
N GLU A 98 8.44 1.99 -8.06
CA GLU A 98 8.59 1.08 -9.20
C GLU A 98 7.67 -0.15 -9.08
N ALA A 99 7.55 -0.71 -7.88
CA ALA A 99 6.69 -1.85 -7.60
C ALA A 99 5.21 -1.49 -7.84
N ASN A 100 4.79 -0.37 -7.28
CA ASN A 100 3.43 0.16 -7.40
C ASN A 100 3.07 0.48 -8.86
N GLU A 101 3.96 1.14 -9.62
CA GLU A 101 3.72 1.40 -11.04
C GLU A 101 3.62 0.12 -11.87
N THR A 102 4.40 -0.90 -11.51
CA THR A 102 4.34 -2.20 -12.19
C THR A 102 3.01 -2.88 -11.93
N VAL A 103 2.55 -2.90 -10.68
CA VAL A 103 1.25 -3.45 -10.33
C VAL A 103 0.10 -2.65 -10.93
N ASN A 104 0.16 -1.32 -10.91
CA ASN A 104 -0.84 -0.46 -11.55
C ASN A 104 -0.92 -0.71 -13.07
N ARG A 105 0.20 -0.93 -13.76
CA ARG A 105 0.17 -1.34 -15.17
C ARG A 105 -0.57 -2.68 -15.38
N ASN A 106 -0.39 -3.63 -14.47
CA ASN A 106 -1.12 -4.91 -14.53
C ASN A 106 -2.61 -4.72 -14.25
N TYR A 107 -2.98 -3.88 -13.28
CA TYR A 107 -4.38 -3.52 -13.03
C TYR A 107 -5.01 -2.87 -14.26
N LEU A 108 -4.36 -1.86 -14.85
CA LEU A 108 -4.84 -1.19 -16.06
C LEU A 108 -5.04 -2.18 -17.20
N LYS A 109 -4.13 -3.14 -17.37
CA LYS A 109 -4.29 -4.22 -18.36
C LYS A 109 -5.55 -5.05 -18.08
N LEU A 110 -5.70 -5.56 -16.85
CA LEU A 110 -6.84 -6.39 -16.45
C LEU A 110 -8.18 -5.66 -16.60
N TYR A 111 -8.25 -4.38 -16.22
CA TYR A 111 -9.46 -3.58 -16.36
C TYR A 111 -9.86 -3.33 -17.83
N LYS A 112 -8.89 -3.29 -18.75
CA LYS A 112 -9.11 -3.06 -20.19
C LYS A 112 -9.36 -4.35 -20.99
N GLU A 113 -9.19 -5.52 -20.39
CA GLU A 113 -9.51 -6.79 -21.04
C GLU A 113 -11.01 -6.90 -21.31
N GLU A 114 -11.35 -7.62 -22.38
CA GLU A 114 -12.74 -7.98 -22.68
C GLU A 114 -13.38 -8.68 -21.49
N ILE A 115 -14.61 -8.28 -21.17
CA ILE A 115 -15.39 -8.84 -20.08
C ILE A 115 -15.96 -10.17 -20.56
N LYS A 116 -15.64 -11.26 -19.85
CA LYS A 116 -16.04 -12.61 -20.26
C LYS A 116 -17.25 -13.07 -19.46
N ASP A 117 -18.13 -13.85 -20.09
CA ASP A 117 -19.32 -14.38 -19.41
C ASP A 117 -18.99 -15.27 -18.22
N SER A 118 -17.86 -15.97 -18.26
CA SER A 118 -17.36 -16.82 -17.18
C SER A 118 -16.77 -16.06 -15.97
N GLU A 119 -16.57 -14.74 -16.07
CA GLU A 119 -16.02 -13.96 -14.95
C GLU A 119 -17.05 -13.80 -13.83
N HIS A 120 -16.55 -13.68 -12.59
CA HIS A 120 -17.41 -13.40 -11.45
C HIS A 120 -18.08 -12.03 -11.58
N LYS A 121 -19.33 -11.90 -11.13
CA LYS A 121 -20.13 -10.66 -11.25
C LYS A 121 -19.40 -9.42 -10.74
N MET A 122 -18.74 -9.50 -9.57
CA MET A 122 -17.94 -8.41 -9.01
C MET A 122 -16.79 -7.96 -9.93
N VAL A 123 -16.17 -8.89 -10.65
CA VAL A 123 -15.10 -8.60 -11.61
C VAL A 123 -15.68 -7.84 -12.81
N LYS A 124 -16.81 -8.31 -13.34
CA LYS A 124 -17.54 -7.61 -14.42
C LYS A 124 -17.89 -6.19 -14.00
N THR A 125 -18.51 -6.02 -12.83
CA THR A 125 -18.88 -4.70 -12.28
C THR A 125 -17.67 -3.76 -12.18
N ALA A 126 -16.54 -4.25 -11.69
CA ALA A 126 -15.32 -3.45 -11.57
C ALA A 126 -14.76 -3.04 -12.95
N LYS A 127 -14.74 -3.96 -13.92
CA LYS A 127 -14.33 -3.68 -15.30
C LYS A 127 -15.27 -2.69 -15.99
N GLU A 128 -16.58 -2.89 -15.89
CA GLU A 128 -17.58 -1.99 -16.49
C GLU A 128 -17.47 -0.57 -15.94
N LEU A 129 -17.36 -0.40 -14.61
CA LEU A 129 -17.18 0.91 -13.99
C LEU A 129 -15.92 1.62 -14.51
N PHE A 130 -14.80 0.90 -14.56
CA PHE A 130 -13.54 1.45 -15.07
C PHE A 130 -13.63 1.84 -16.55
N GLN A 131 -14.20 0.97 -17.39
CA GLN A 131 -14.33 1.22 -18.83
C GLN A 131 -15.30 2.38 -19.13
N LYS A 132 -16.41 2.49 -18.39
CA LYS A 132 -17.32 3.65 -18.45
C LYS A 132 -16.63 4.93 -17.98
N CYS A 133 -15.76 4.85 -16.99
CA CYS A 133 -14.92 5.98 -16.59
C CYS A 133 -13.97 6.41 -17.71
N LEU A 134 -13.35 5.47 -18.44
CA LEU A 134 -12.44 5.83 -19.54
C LEU A 134 -13.16 6.51 -20.71
N ASN A 135 -14.44 6.21 -20.94
CA ASN A 135 -15.20 6.76 -22.06
C ASN A 135 -15.64 8.22 -21.80
N THR A 136 -14.78 9.17 -22.16
CA THR A 136 -15.10 10.59 -22.02
C THR A 136 -16.19 11.06 -22.99
N GLU A 137 -16.39 10.39 -24.13
CA GLU A 137 -17.43 10.78 -25.08
C GLU A 137 -18.83 10.56 -24.50
N ASP A 138 -19.05 9.43 -23.81
CA ASP A 138 -20.32 9.15 -23.12
C ASP A 138 -20.58 10.14 -21.98
N ILE A 139 -19.54 10.56 -21.26
CA ILE A 139 -19.64 11.58 -20.20
C ILE A 139 -20.02 12.94 -20.79
N GLU A 140 -19.40 13.36 -21.89
CA GLU A 140 -19.74 14.60 -22.58
C GLU A 140 -21.17 14.55 -23.15
N LYS A 141 -21.63 13.37 -23.62
CA LYS A 141 -22.99 13.14 -24.12
C LYS A 141 -24.05 13.22 -23.02
N ASP A 142 -23.81 12.63 -21.86
CA ASP A 142 -24.71 12.77 -20.69
C ASP A 142 -24.78 14.23 -20.22
N GLY A 143 -23.65 14.92 -20.25
CA GLY A 143 -23.58 16.34 -19.94
C GLY A 143 -23.87 16.61 -18.47
N LEU A 144 -25.09 17.03 -18.17
CA LEU A 144 -25.59 17.24 -16.79
C LEU A 144 -26.92 16.51 -16.56
N ALA A 145 -27.34 15.63 -17.48
CA ALA A 145 -28.68 15.03 -17.45
C ALA A 145 -28.88 14.18 -16.19
N SER A 146 -28.02 13.19 -15.96
CA SER A 146 -28.16 12.25 -14.83
C SER A 146 -28.12 12.92 -13.46
N ILE A 147 -27.23 13.90 -13.29
CA ILE A 147 -27.15 14.65 -12.03
C ILE A 147 -28.36 15.59 -11.84
N LYS A 148 -28.90 16.19 -12.91
CA LYS A 148 -30.12 16.99 -12.84
C LYS A 148 -31.33 16.13 -12.46
N ASP A 149 -31.49 14.98 -13.07
CA ASP A 149 -32.58 14.05 -12.76
C ASP A 149 -32.52 13.61 -11.28
N THR A 150 -31.32 13.34 -10.78
CA THR A 150 -31.08 13.05 -9.36
C THR A 150 -31.52 14.22 -8.47
N ILE A 151 -31.10 15.45 -8.79
CA ILE A 151 -31.45 16.65 -8.04
C ILE A 151 -32.97 16.87 -8.01
N GLU A 152 -33.65 16.72 -9.14
CA GLU A 152 -35.12 16.84 -9.22
C GLU A 152 -35.81 15.80 -8.34
N SER A 153 -35.32 14.55 -8.35
CA SER A 153 -35.91 13.45 -7.57
C SER A 153 -35.83 13.65 -6.04
N VAL A 154 -34.97 14.55 -5.57
CA VAL A 154 -34.76 14.85 -4.14
C VAL A 154 -35.28 16.22 -3.72
N GLY A 155 -36.09 16.87 -4.57
CA GLY A 155 -36.75 18.14 -4.27
C GLY A 155 -36.19 19.36 -5.01
N GLY A 156 -35.31 19.17 -5.99
CA GLY A 156 -34.76 20.24 -6.82
C GLY A 156 -33.72 21.13 -6.12
N TRP A 157 -33.06 22.00 -6.89
CA TRP A 157 -32.09 22.97 -6.34
C TRP A 157 -32.76 24.34 -6.21
N PRO A 158 -33.04 24.87 -4.99
CA PRO A 158 -33.85 26.08 -4.81
C PRO A 158 -33.44 27.29 -5.67
N VAL A 159 -32.13 27.48 -5.92
CA VAL A 159 -31.60 28.56 -6.76
C VAL A 159 -32.06 28.54 -8.22
N LEU A 160 -32.60 27.41 -8.70
CA LEU A 160 -33.15 27.23 -10.05
C LEU A 160 -34.65 27.59 -10.15
N ASN A 161 -35.19 28.36 -9.19
CA ASN A 161 -36.61 28.74 -9.07
C ASN A 161 -37.58 27.61 -8.66
N HIS A 162 -37.13 26.67 -7.81
CA HIS A 162 -38.05 25.75 -7.14
C HIS A 162 -38.62 26.41 -5.86
N ASP A 163 -39.94 26.34 -5.67
CA ASP A 163 -40.60 26.78 -4.43
C ASP A 163 -40.34 25.77 -3.30
N ASN A 164 -39.18 25.92 -2.66
CA ASN A 164 -38.73 25.03 -1.58
C ASN A 164 -38.92 25.68 -0.20
N SER A 165 -40.08 26.27 0.05
CA SER A 165 -40.43 26.84 1.36
C SER A 165 -40.35 25.83 2.51
N LYS A 166 -40.34 24.51 2.22
CA LYS A 166 -40.06 23.42 3.17
C LYS A 166 -39.28 22.27 2.51
N PHE A 167 -37.98 22.42 2.32
CA PHE A 167 -37.11 21.33 1.85
C PHE A 167 -36.97 20.23 2.93
N ASP A 168 -37.38 19.00 2.61
CA ASP A 168 -37.28 17.84 3.52
C ASP A 168 -35.92 17.14 3.34
N TRP A 169 -34.95 17.58 4.14
CA TRP A 169 -33.59 17.03 4.10
C TRP A 169 -33.53 15.55 4.49
N VAL A 170 -34.48 15.04 5.31
CA VAL A 170 -34.49 13.65 5.77
C VAL A 170 -34.88 12.73 4.61
N GLN A 171 -35.95 13.09 3.89
CA GLN A 171 -36.36 12.34 2.69
C GLN A 171 -35.32 12.43 1.58
N ALA A 172 -34.73 13.62 1.37
CA ALA A 172 -33.62 13.78 0.43
C ALA A 172 -32.42 12.88 0.81
N THR A 173 -32.09 12.77 2.10
CA THR A 173 -31.01 11.89 2.59
C THR A 173 -31.29 10.42 2.27
N TYR A 174 -32.49 9.92 2.55
CA TYR A 174 -32.85 8.54 2.21
C TYR A 174 -32.79 8.30 0.70
N LYS A 175 -33.30 9.24 -0.10
CA LYS A 175 -33.33 9.08 -1.54
C LYS A 175 -31.92 9.13 -2.15
N LEU A 176 -31.05 10.03 -1.71
CA LEU A 176 -29.65 10.05 -2.14
C LEU A 176 -28.93 8.75 -1.77
N ARG A 177 -29.18 8.20 -0.58
CA ARG A 177 -28.63 6.90 -0.16
C ARG A 177 -29.13 5.74 -1.03
N GLU A 178 -30.40 5.76 -1.42
CA GLU A 178 -31.02 4.77 -2.32
C GLU A 178 -30.45 4.87 -3.75
N LEU A 179 -30.19 6.08 -4.22
CA LEU A 179 -29.63 6.32 -5.55
C LEU A 179 -28.11 6.08 -5.61
N GLY A 180 -27.41 6.18 -4.47
CA GLY A 180 -25.95 6.00 -4.40
C GLY A 180 -25.16 7.30 -4.57
N TYR A 181 -25.80 8.43 -4.31
CA TYR A 181 -25.17 9.74 -4.25
C TYR A 181 -24.77 10.10 -2.81
N PRO A 182 -23.90 11.10 -2.62
CA PRO A 182 -23.54 11.58 -1.30
C PRO A 182 -24.79 11.97 -0.50
N PHE A 183 -25.01 11.30 0.63
CA PHE A 183 -26.18 11.50 1.49
C PHE A 183 -25.79 12.07 2.86
N SER A 184 -24.54 11.87 3.30
CA SER A 184 -23.99 12.34 4.57
C SER A 184 -23.71 13.85 4.59
N VAL A 185 -24.71 14.69 4.34
CA VAL A 185 -24.56 16.15 4.27
C VAL A 185 -24.68 16.81 5.64
N PHE A 186 -25.74 16.48 6.39
CA PHE A 186 -26.02 17.08 7.71
C PHE A 186 -25.72 16.14 8.87
N ILE A 187 -25.86 14.83 8.66
CA ILE A 187 -25.54 13.79 9.62
C ILE A 187 -24.79 12.72 8.85
N ASN A 188 -23.53 12.50 9.21
CA ASN A 188 -22.73 11.43 8.64
C ASN A 188 -22.89 10.17 9.49
N VAL A 189 -23.22 9.05 8.85
CA VAL A 189 -23.36 7.75 9.50
C VAL A 189 -22.41 6.79 8.81
N ASP A 190 -21.43 6.29 9.56
CA ASP A 190 -20.44 5.31 9.13
C ASP A 190 -20.33 4.18 10.17
N VAL A 191 -19.34 3.30 10.03
CA VAL A 191 -19.13 2.13 10.88
C VAL A 191 -17.76 2.20 11.54
N THR A 192 -17.72 2.06 12.86
CA THR A 192 -16.50 2.13 13.68
C THR A 192 -16.37 0.95 14.65
N ARG A 193 -15.20 0.87 15.32
CA ARG A 193 -14.83 -0.18 16.29
C ARG A 193 -14.00 0.38 17.46
N LYS A 194 -14.22 1.64 17.88
CA LYS A 194 -13.32 2.35 18.82
C LYS A 194 -12.93 1.54 20.07
N LEU A 195 -11.71 1.83 20.54
CA LEU A 195 -10.65 0.98 21.09
C LEU A 195 -10.93 0.12 22.34
N GLU A 196 -12.04 0.32 23.04
CA GLU A 196 -12.24 -0.29 24.37
C GLU A 196 -12.82 -1.71 24.31
N ASN A 197 -13.56 -2.05 23.24
CA ASN A 197 -14.11 -3.39 23.08
C ASN A 197 -14.07 -3.83 21.62
N LYS A 198 -13.04 -4.62 21.29
CA LYS A 198 -12.70 -5.06 19.93
C LYS A 198 -13.68 -6.09 19.35
N GLU A 199 -14.79 -6.41 20.01
CA GLU A 199 -15.61 -7.58 19.65
C GLU A 199 -16.77 -7.30 18.68
N LYS A 200 -17.15 -6.04 18.42
CA LYS A 200 -18.24 -5.70 17.49
C LYS A 200 -18.05 -4.35 16.80
N TYR A 201 -18.47 -4.26 15.54
CA TYR A 201 -18.67 -2.99 14.84
C TYR A 201 -19.98 -2.32 15.28
N TYR A 202 -20.01 -0.99 15.28
CA TYR A 202 -21.20 -0.20 15.56
C TYR A 202 -21.22 1.06 14.71
N LEU A 203 -22.37 1.73 14.66
CA LEU A 203 -22.52 2.96 13.88
C LEU A 203 -21.77 4.10 14.55
N GLU A 204 -21.00 4.85 13.77
CA GLU A 204 -20.43 6.14 14.15
C GLU A 204 -21.22 7.24 13.45
N ILE A 205 -21.82 8.09 14.26
CA ILE A 205 -22.58 9.26 13.83
C ILE A 205 -21.67 10.45 14.08
N THR A 206 -21.44 11.24 13.04
CA THR A 206 -20.68 12.49 13.13
C THR A 206 -21.50 13.62 12.52
N ILE A 207 -21.29 14.83 13.02
CA ILE A 207 -21.84 16.04 12.43
C ILE A 207 -20.75 16.69 11.55
N PRO A 208 -21.13 17.43 10.49
CA PRO A 208 -20.17 18.12 9.65
C PRO A 208 -19.23 19.00 10.48
N ASP A 209 -17.95 18.90 10.18
CA ASP A 209 -16.90 19.72 10.77
C ASP A 209 -16.12 20.38 9.64
N LYS A 210 -15.88 21.69 9.74
CA LYS A 210 -15.08 22.45 8.77
C LYS A 210 -13.64 21.92 8.64
N LEU A 211 -13.08 21.30 9.68
CA LEU A 211 -11.74 20.72 9.63
C LEU A 211 -11.69 19.43 8.81
N ILE A 212 -12.82 18.74 8.69
CA ILE A 212 -12.98 17.47 7.96
C ILE A 212 -13.65 17.72 6.59
N ASP A 213 -14.30 18.87 6.41
CA ASP A 213 -14.96 19.23 5.15
C ASP A 213 -13.95 19.51 4.03
N GLU A 214 -13.95 18.65 3.03
CA GLU A 214 -13.04 18.68 1.87
C GLU A 214 -13.50 19.63 0.75
N ASP A 215 -14.40 20.58 1.02
CA ASP A 215 -14.81 21.57 0.01
C ASP A 215 -13.66 22.50 -0.39
N GLU A 216 -12.89 22.05 -1.38
CA GLU A 216 -11.73 22.74 -1.90
C GLU A 216 -12.08 24.12 -2.48
N ILE A 217 -13.30 24.29 -3.00
CA ILE A 217 -13.77 25.58 -3.54
C ILE A 217 -13.78 26.58 -2.42
N ILE A 218 -14.45 26.25 -1.32
CA ILE A 218 -14.59 27.17 -0.22
C ILE A 218 -13.26 27.35 0.53
N ARG A 219 -12.46 26.28 0.67
CA ARG A 219 -11.22 26.30 1.44
C ARG A 219 -10.05 27.02 0.75
N LYS A 220 -9.92 26.89 -0.58
CA LYS A 220 -8.77 27.43 -1.34
C LYS A 220 -9.00 28.83 -1.89
N ASN A 221 -10.22 29.37 -1.79
CA ASN A 221 -10.58 30.65 -2.40
C ASN A 221 -11.07 31.65 -1.35
N SER A 222 -10.98 32.94 -1.68
CA SER A 222 -11.68 33.97 -0.89
C SER A 222 -13.20 33.77 -0.98
N LYS A 223 -13.95 34.31 -0.01
CA LYS A 223 -15.43 34.25 -0.01
C LYS A 223 -16.04 34.64 -1.36
N ASN A 224 -15.58 35.73 -1.96
CA ASN A 224 -16.14 36.23 -3.22
C ASN A 224 -15.78 35.34 -4.41
N GLU A 225 -14.57 34.76 -4.43
CA GLU A 225 -14.16 33.81 -5.48
C GLU A 225 -14.94 32.49 -5.37
N ALA A 226 -15.07 31.94 -4.16
CA ALA A 226 -15.85 30.73 -3.91
C ALA A 226 -17.31 30.91 -4.33
N VAL A 227 -17.96 31.98 -3.87
CA VAL A 227 -19.33 32.33 -4.29
C VAL A 227 -19.41 32.53 -5.80
N GLY A 228 -18.44 33.20 -6.42
CA GLY A 228 -18.39 33.36 -7.87
C GLY A 228 -18.31 32.03 -8.64
N ILE A 229 -17.57 31.04 -8.12
CA ILE A 229 -17.53 29.68 -8.68
C ILE A 229 -18.87 28.97 -8.50
N MET A 230 -19.45 29.03 -7.30
CA MET A 230 -20.77 28.46 -7.00
C MET A 230 -21.85 28.99 -7.95
N VAL A 231 -21.88 30.30 -8.18
CA VAL A 231 -22.83 30.95 -9.11
C VAL A 231 -22.60 30.51 -10.54
N LYS A 232 -21.35 30.41 -11.01
CA LYS A 232 -21.05 29.89 -12.35
C LYS A 232 -21.58 28.47 -12.54
N ILE A 233 -21.43 27.61 -11.53
CA ILE A 233 -21.97 26.25 -11.56
C ILE A 233 -23.50 26.30 -11.56
N ALA A 234 -24.14 27.08 -10.70
CA ALA A 234 -25.59 27.26 -10.70
C ALA A 234 -26.13 27.70 -12.07
N ASN A 235 -25.45 28.63 -12.74
CA ASN A 235 -25.82 29.09 -14.09
C ASN A 235 -25.74 27.96 -15.13
N LEU A 236 -24.74 27.06 -15.04
CA LEU A 236 -24.65 25.89 -15.92
C LEU A 236 -25.78 24.89 -15.68
N PHE A 237 -26.27 24.81 -14.44
CA PHE A 237 -27.43 24.00 -14.10
C PHE A 237 -28.76 24.65 -14.50
N GLY A 238 -28.77 25.96 -14.77
CA GLY A 238 -29.93 26.69 -15.31
C GLY A 238 -30.38 27.88 -14.48
N ALA A 239 -29.59 28.37 -13.52
CA ALA A 239 -29.92 29.60 -12.80
C ALA A 239 -29.89 30.80 -13.75
N ILE A 240 -31.02 31.50 -13.87
CA ILE A 240 -31.18 32.64 -14.80
C ILE A 240 -31.04 33.98 -14.06
N ASP A 241 -31.52 34.08 -12.82
CA ASP A 241 -31.42 35.29 -12.02
C ASP A 241 -30.06 35.35 -11.31
N GLN A 242 -29.15 36.15 -11.87
CA GLN A 242 -27.80 36.34 -11.36
C GLN A 242 -27.77 36.92 -9.95
N ASN A 243 -28.67 37.86 -9.62
CA ASN A 243 -28.71 38.51 -8.30
C ASN A 243 -29.22 37.52 -7.24
N LEU A 244 -30.23 36.72 -7.60
CA LEU A 244 -30.72 35.64 -6.76
C LEU A 244 -29.62 34.60 -6.51
N ALA A 245 -28.96 34.14 -7.58
CA ALA A 245 -27.90 33.15 -7.48
C ALA A 245 -26.74 33.63 -6.60
N GLU A 246 -26.29 34.88 -6.76
CA GLU A 246 -25.24 35.44 -5.91
C GLU A 246 -25.66 35.51 -4.44
N ARG A 247 -26.88 36.00 -4.16
CA ARG A 247 -27.39 36.07 -2.79
C ARG A 247 -27.48 34.69 -2.16
N GLU A 248 -28.07 33.73 -2.83
CA GLU A 248 -28.30 32.39 -2.26
C GLU A 248 -27.01 31.59 -2.11
N MET A 249 -26.07 31.68 -3.05
CA MET A 249 -24.77 31.03 -2.89
C MET A 249 -23.92 31.69 -1.79
N ARG A 250 -24.09 33.00 -1.57
CA ARG A 250 -23.50 33.69 -0.42
C ARG A 250 -24.09 33.19 0.91
N GLU A 251 -25.40 32.96 0.97
CA GLU A 251 -26.05 32.33 2.14
C GLU A 251 -25.55 30.90 2.37
N VAL A 252 -25.35 30.11 1.32
CA VAL A 252 -24.76 28.76 1.42
C VAL A 252 -23.34 28.82 1.99
N TYR A 253 -22.51 29.75 1.51
CA TYR A 253 -21.17 29.98 2.06
C TYR A 253 -21.23 30.37 3.55
N ASP A 254 -22.13 31.29 3.91
CA ASP A 254 -22.26 31.76 5.29
C ASP A 254 -22.81 30.67 6.23
N PHE A 255 -23.71 29.82 5.72
CA PHE A 255 -24.17 28.62 6.41
C PHE A 255 -23.01 27.64 6.65
N TRP A 256 -22.23 27.34 5.60
CA TRP A 256 -21.04 26.50 5.71
C TRP A 256 -20.03 27.06 6.71
N GLN A 257 -19.77 28.37 6.69
CA GLN A 257 -18.82 28.99 7.61
C GLN A 257 -19.25 28.81 9.07
N ARG A 258 -20.57 28.80 9.34
CA ARG A 258 -21.11 28.59 10.69
C ARG A 258 -20.94 27.16 11.20
N ILE A 259 -20.75 26.16 10.33
CA ILE A 259 -20.46 24.76 10.71
C ILE A 259 -19.21 24.69 11.59
N SER A 260 -18.23 25.57 11.36
CA SER A 260 -17.00 25.61 12.15
C SER A 260 -17.17 25.93 13.64
N TYR A 261 -18.30 26.53 14.04
CA TYR A 261 -18.59 26.80 15.45
C TYR A 261 -19.03 25.56 16.23
N PHE A 262 -19.36 24.46 15.55
CA PHE A 262 -19.75 23.21 16.18
C PHE A 262 -18.53 22.33 16.52
N GLY A 263 -17.43 22.45 15.76
CA GLY A 263 -16.12 21.85 16.02
C GLY A 263 -16.10 20.31 16.10
N PRO A 264 -14.92 19.68 15.98
CA PRO A 264 -14.81 18.26 16.25
C PRO A 264 -14.93 18.04 17.75
N LYS A 265 -16.00 17.36 18.19
CA LYS A 265 -16.02 16.68 19.48
C LYS A 265 -15.97 15.18 19.27
N SER A 266 -15.15 14.51 20.06
CA SER A 266 -15.03 13.06 20.04
C SER A 266 -16.40 12.41 20.32
N PRO A 267 -16.92 11.58 19.42
CA PRO A 267 -18.12 10.81 19.67
C PRO A 267 -17.96 9.93 20.93
N GLU A 268 -18.98 9.91 21.77
CA GLU A 268 -19.07 9.05 22.94
C GLU A 268 -20.00 7.86 22.64
N LYS A 269 -19.96 6.84 23.51
CA LYS A 269 -20.73 5.61 23.33
C LYS A 269 -22.06 5.69 24.08
N TYR A 270 -23.16 5.60 23.35
CA TYR A 270 -24.52 5.56 23.91
C TYR A 270 -25.28 4.35 23.39
N THR A 271 -26.26 3.84 24.14
CA THR A 271 -27.35 3.08 23.49
C THR A 271 -28.28 4.06 22.77
N ILE A 272 -28.94 3.62 21.70
CA ILE A 272 -29.90 4.47 20.98
C ILE A 272 -31.01 4.97 21.93
N GLU A 273 -31.49 4.11 22.84
CA GLU A 273 -32.48 4.48 23.86
C GLU A 273 -31.99 5.59 24.80
N GLN A 274 -30.76 5.43 25.32
CA GLN A 274 -30.16 6.40 26.23
C GLN A 274 -30.01 7.75 25.53
N PHE A 275 -29.44 7.74 24.31
CA PHE A 275 -29.25 8.95 23.53
C PHE A 275 -30.58 9.65 23.24
N GLN A 276 -31.60 8.91 22.80
CA GLN A 276 -32.93 9.47 22.52
C GLN A 276 -33.53 10.13 23.76
N LYS A 277 -33.45 9.47 24.92
CA LYS A 277 -33.97 10.01 26.19
C LYS A 277 -33.28 11.31 26.59
N GLU A 278 -31.95 11.36 26.50
CA GLU A 278 -31.18 12.57 26.83
C GLU A 278 -31.44 13.68 25.80
N TYR A 279 -31.55 13.34 24.51
CA TYR A 279 -31.89 14.27 23.44
C TYR A 279 -33.27 14.89 23.66
N ASP A 280 -34.29 14.09 23.97
CA ASP A 280 -35.69 14.55 24.15
C ASP A 280 -35.89 15.46 25.37
N GLN A 281 -34.98 15.41 26.34
CA GLN A 281 -35.00 16.31 27.51
C GLN A 281 -34.49 17.71 27.20
N LEU A 282 -33.82 17.90 26.06
CA LEU A 282 -33.29 19.19 25.63
C LEU A 282 -34.35 20.01 24.92
N TYR A 283 -34.12 21.32 24.84
CA TYR A 283 -34.99 22.20 24.06
C TYR A 283 -34.80 21.93 22.56
N ASN A 284 -35.74 21.17 21.98
CA ASN A 284 -35.70 20.77 20.57
C ASN A 284 -36.83 21.46 19.79
N LYS A 285 -36.46 22.41 18.93
CA LYS A 285 -37.38 23.00 17.95
C LYS A 285 -37.71 22.04 16.81
N ALA A 286 -36.93 20.96 16.67
CA ALA A 286 -37.15 19.88 15.73
C ALA A 286 -36.97 18.52 16.44
N PRO A 287 -38.07 17.92 16.94
CA PRO A 287 -38.05 16.54 17.43
C PRO A 287 -37.52 15.58 16.37
N PHE A 288 -36.72 14.60 16.77
CA PHE A 288 -36.04 13.69 15.84
C PHE A 288 -36.02 12.26 16.40
N ASN A 289 -36.50 11.31 15.60
CA ASN A 289 -36.54 9.89 15.97
C ASN A 289 -35.29 9.19 15.41
N TRP A 290 -34.30 8.96 16.28
CA TRP A 290 -33.02 8.39 15.88
C TRP A 290 -33.14 6.95 15.40
N LEU A 291 -33.96 6.12 16.06
CA LEU A 291 -34.14 4.73 15.68
C LEU A 291 -34.76 4.61 14.28
N GLU A 292 -35.80 5.41 14.01
CA GLU A 292 -36.45 5.43 12.70
C GLU A 292 -35.49 5.95 11.62
N PHE A 293 -34.76 7.02 11.91
CA PHE A 293 -33.78 7.58 10.97
C PHE A 293 -32.72 6.56 10.57
N LEU A 294 -32.10 5.91 11.56
CA LEU A 294 -31.07 4.92 11.32
C LEU A 294 -31.62 3.72 10.55
N ASN A 295 -32.75 3.14 10.96
CA ASN A 295 -33.30 1.97 10.26
C ASN A 295 -33.73 2.26 8.82
N LYS A 296 -34.27 3.45 8.52
CA LYS A 296 -34.58 3.85 7.14
C LYS A 296 -33.32 4.07 6.30
N LEU A 297 -32.27 4.66 6.90
CA LEU A 297 -31.01 4.92 6.22
C LEU A 297 -30.21 3.63 5.91
N LEU A 298 -30.20 2.68 6.84
CA LEU A 298 -29.49 1.40 6.70
C LEU A 298 -30.14 0.48 5.64
N GLY A 299 -31.44 0.63 5.42
CA GLY A 299 -32.22 -0.13 4.45
C GLY A 299 -32.78 -1.44 5.02
N PRO A 300 -33.62 -2.16 4.26
CA PRO A 300 -34.46 -3.25 4.78
C PRO A 300 -33.69 -4.47 5.26
N GLN A 301 -32.44 -4.64 4.84
CA GLN A 301 -31.62 -5.81 5.15
C GLN A 301 -30.83 -5.65 6.45
N ILE A 302 -30.79 -4.44 7.03
CA ILE A 302 -29.94 -4.11 8.18
C ILE A 302 -30.79 -3.32 9.16
N ALA A 303 -30.97 -3.85 10.38
CA ALA A 303 -31.74 -3.20 11.42
C ALA A 303 -30.93 -3.07 12.71
N VAL A 304 -31.11 -1.94 13.38
CA VAL A 304 -30.63 -1.68 14.75
C VAL A 304 -31.82 -1.59 15.70
N SER A 305 -31.58 -1.99 16.95
CA SER A 305 -32.53 -1.93 18.06
C SER A 305 -32.19 -0.78 19.01
N THR A 306 -33.13 -0.41 19.87
CA THR A 306 -32.92 0.63 20.91
C THR A 306 -31.76 0.31 21.86
N LYS A 307 -31.38 -0.97 21.98
CA LYS A 307 -30.32 -1.46 22.87
C LYS A 307 -28.95 -1.50 22.20
N ASP A 308 -28.88 -1.32 20.88
CA ASP A 308 -27.61 -1.28 20.17
C ASP A 308 -26.85 0.00 20.52
N TYR A 309 -25.52 -0.14 20.59
CA TYR A 309 -24.63 0.98 20.84
C TYR A 309 -24.34 1.76 19.56
N VAL A 310 -24.19 3.07 19.70
CA VAL A 310 -23.73 3.98 18.66
C VAL A 310 -22.63 4.88 19.23
N SER A 311 -21.65 5.24 18.40
CA SER A 311 -20.76 6.37 18.67
C SER A 311 -21.46 7.62 18.17
N ILE A 312 -21.72 8.59 19.03
CA ILE A 312 -22.36 9.85 18.62
C ILE A 312 -21.87 10.98 19.53
N PRO A 313 -21.68 12.21 19.01
CA PRO A 313 -21.38 13.36 19.86
C PRO A 313 -22.45 13.56 20.93
N ASP A 314 -22.10 14.30 21.99
CA ASP A 314 -22.99 14.53 23.13
C ASP A 314 -24.38 15.06 22.68
N PRO A 315 -25.50 14.63 23.31
CA PRO A 315 -26.85 15.01 22.90
C PRO A 315 -27.07 16.52 22.82
N HIS A 316 -26.39 17.30 23.65
CA HIS A 316 -26.49 18.76 23.65
C HIS A 316 -25.94 19.35 22.36
N LEU A 317 -24.73 18.98 21.94
CA LEU A 317 -24.16 19.42 20.67
C LEU A 317 -25.04 19.04 19.48
N VAL A 318 -25.52 17.80 19.45
CA VAL A 318 -26.39 17.30 18.38
C VAL A 318 -27.71 18.07 18.33
N SER A 319 -28.32 18.40 19.47
CA SER A 319 -29.53 19.22 19.52
C SER A 319 -29.30 20.64 19.00
N ILE A 320 -28.19 21.29 19.34
CA ILE A 320 -27.88 22.64 18.82
C ILE A 320 -27.71 22.59 17.31
N TRP A 321 -27.03 21.57 16.79
CA TRP A 321 -26.83 21.38 15.36
C TRP A 321 -28.16 21.17 14.61
N ILE A 322 -29.00 20.23 15.06
CA ILE A 322 -30.30 19.96 14.45
C ILE A 322 -31.21 21.19 14.51
N ASN A 323 -31.24 21.89 15.65
CA ASN A 323 -32.00 23.12 15.79
C ASN A 323 -31.49 24.22 14.85
N TYR A 324 -30.18 24.34 14.64
CA TYR A 324 -29.58 25.37 13.80
C TYR A 324 -30.07 25.26 12.34
N PHE A 325 -29.93 24.10 11.71
CA PHE A 325 -30.37 23.96 10.32
C PHE A 325 -31.91 23.86 10.22
N SER A 326 -32.60 23.31 11.22
CA SER A 326 -34.08 23.24 11.20
C SER A 326 -34.76 24.60 11.36
N THR A 327 -34.06 25.59 11.93
CA THR A 327 -34.54 26.99 12.03
C THR A 327 -33.99 27.90 10.95
N THR A 328 -33.06 27.40 10.13
CA THR A 328 -32.55 28.09 8.94
C THR A 328 -33.60 28.00 7.82
N SER A 329 -33.59 28.96 6.89
CA SER A 329 -34.55 28.95 5.78
C SER A 329 -34.44 27.63 4.98
N GLY A 330 -35.57 27.03 4.63
CA GLY A 330 -35.61 25.79 3.84
C GLY A 330 -34.88 25.92 2.50
N ARG A 331 -34.87 27.14 1.92
CA ARG A 331 -34.10 27.45 0.71
C ARG A 331 -32.60 27.35 0.94
N THR A 332 -32.07 27.93 2.03
CA THR A 332 -30.65 27.86 2.36
C THR A 332 -30.23 26.42 2.65
N VAL A 333 -31.04 25.66 3.40
CA VAL A 333 -30.79 24.23 3.72
C VAL A 333 -30.78 23.40 2.44
N GLY A 334 -31.79 23.54 1.58
CA GLY A 334 -31.86 22.82 0.30
C GLY A 334 -30.70 23.20 -0.63
N ASN A 335 -30.39 24.49 -0.75
CA ASN A 335 -29.26 24.95 -1.57
C ASN A 335 -27.92 24.40 -1.07
N TYR A 336 -27.71 24.36 0.25
CA TYR A 336 -26.50 23.79 0.83
C TYR A 336 -26.39 22.28 0.56
N MET A 337 -27.48 21.53 0.75
CA MET A 337 -27.48 20.09 0.51
C MET A 337 -27.20 19.74 -0.94
N ILE A 338 -27.90 20.38 -1.88
CA ILE A 338 -27.70 20.13 -3.30
C ILE A 338 -26.33 20.63 -3.76
N TRP A 339 -25.84 21.76 -3.23
CA TRP A 339 -24.46 22.21 -3.48
C TRP A 339 -23.44 21.13 -3.11
N LYS A 340 -23.56 20.53 -1.91
CA LYS A 340 -22.65 19.46 -1.48
C LYS A 340 -22.71 18.24 -2.38
N VAL A 341 -23.90 17.81 -2.78
CA VAL A 341 -24.08 16.71 -3.74
C VAL A 341 -23.36 17.04 -5.04
N ILE A 342 -23.59 18.22 -5.63
CA ILE A 342 -22.95 18.66 -6.87
C ILE A 342 -21.44 18.74 -6.71
N GLN A 343 -20.96 19.39 -5.65
CA GLN A 343 -19.55 19.60 -5.37
C GLN A 343 -18.77 18.29 -5.36
N MET A 344 -19.32 17.25 -4.72
CA MET A 344 -18.73 15.92 -4.68
C MET A 344 -18.81 15.18 -6.02
N GLN A 345 -19.68 15.58 -6.94
CA GLN A 345 -19.76 15.01 -8.28
C GLN A 345 -18.91 15.71 -9.33
N LEU A 346 -18.42 16.94 -9.08
CA LEU A 346 -17.68 17.75 -10.05
C LEU A 346 -16.52 17.01 -10.75
N PRO A 347 -15.71 16.15 -10.09
CA PRO A 347 -14.63 15.41 -10.75
C PRO A 347 -15.10 14.40 -11.82
N TYR A 348 -16.37 14.00 -11.79
CA TYR A 348 -16.94 12.99 -12.68
C TYR A 348 -17.75 13.60 -13.84
N LEU A 349 -18.00 14.91 -13.82
CA LEU A 349 -18.76 15.65 -14.82
C LEU A 349 -17.91 16.00 -16.06
N PRO A 350 -18.50 16.49 -17.16
CA PRO A 350 -17.78 16.93 -18.36
C PRO A 350 -16.60 17.87 -18.12
N LYS A 351 -15.60 17.85 -19.02
CA LYS A 351 -14.34 18.60 -18.87
C LYS A 351 -14.56 20.10 -18.74
N ARG A 352 -15.59 20.64 -19.39
CA ARG A 352 -15.98 22.06 -19.26
C ARG A 352 -16.32 22.46 -17.83
N ILE A 353 -16.85 21.54 -17.01
CA ILE A 353 -17.16 21.76 -15.60
C ILE A 353 -15.90 21.59 -14.74
N GLN A 354 -15.12 20.54 -14.99
CA GLN A 354 -13.85 20.30 -14.29
C GLN A 354 -12.86 21.47 -14.46
N ASN A 355 -12.83 22.11 -15.62
CA ASN A 355 -11.96 23.26 -15.90
C ASN A 355 -12.29 24.49 -15.03
N ILE A 356 -13.56 24.70 -14.65
CA ILE A 356 -13.97 25.82 -13.78
C ILE A 356 -13.28 25.72 -12.42
N MET A 357 -13.11 24.49 -11.96
CA MET A 357 -12.54 24.16 -10.68
C MET A 357 -11.01 24.21 -10.65
N LYS A 358 -10.38 24.33 -11.82
CA LYS A 358 -8.95 24.01 -11.99
C LYS A 358 -8.64 22.65 -11.36
N TYR A 359 -9.54 21.66 -11.49
CA TYR A 359 -9.23 20.26 -11.19
C TYR A 359 -8.22 19.78 -12.22
N SER A 360 -6.98 20.24 -12.08
CA SER A 360 -5.81 19.75 -12.80
C SER A 360 -5.14 18.80 -11.83
N THR A 361 -5.61 17.55 -11.79
CA THR A 361 -4.74 16.50 -11.28
C THR A 361 -3.62 16.33 -12.32
N ASN A 362 -2.38 16.18 -11.88
CA ASN A 362 -1.29 15.76 -12.79
C ASN A 362 -1.47 14.30 -13.27
N SER A 363 -2.59 13.66 -12.93
CA SER A 363 -2.90 12.27 -13.27
C SER A 363 -3.58 12.16 -14.63
N THR A 364 -3.24 11.08 -15.33
CA THR A 364 -3.91 10.67 -16.57
C THR A 364 -5.34 10.21 -16.28
N ARG A 365 -6.20 10.16 -17.31
CA ARG A 365 -7.57 9.62 -17.16
C ARG A 365 -7.55 8.17 -16.65
N GLU A 366 -6.55 7.39 -17.06
CA GLU A 366 -6.38 6.00 -16.62
C GLU A 366 -6.08 5.90 -15.13
N GLU A 367 -5.18 6.74 -14.62
CA GLU A 367 -4.86 6.80 -13.19
C GLU A 367 -6.06 7.28 -12.38
N PHE A 368 -6.78 8.31 -12.85
CA PHE A 368 -8.03 8.76 -12.24
C PHE A 368 -9.05 7.63 -12.16
N CYS A 369 -9.30 6.94 -13.28
CA CYS A 369 -10.29 5.86 -13.30
C CYS A 369 -9.87 4.65 -12.46
N LEU A 370 -8.57 4.37 -12.36
CA LEU A 370 -8.05 3.31 -11.51
C LEU A 370 -8.31 3.63 -10.04
N GLU A 371 -7.94 4.82 -9.59
CA GLU A 371 -8.14 5.29 -8.22
C GLU A 371 -9.62 5.35 -7.85
N GLU A 372 -10.45 5.93 -8.73
CA GLU A 372 -11.88 6.09 -8.46
C GLU A 372 -12.63 4.75 -8.47
N THR A 373 -12.24 3.80 -9.31
CA THR A 373 -12.82 2.45 -9.29
C THR A 373 -12.45 1.73 -7.99
N ASP A 374 -11.17 1.79 -7.60
CA ASP A 374 -10.66 1.09 -6.41
C ASP A 374 -11.32 1.56 -5.10
N LYS A 375 -11.66 2.85 -4.98
CA LYS A 375 -12.38 3.43 -3.84
C LYS A 375 -13.78 2.82 -3.59
N ARG A 376 -14.40 2.15 -4.58
CA ARG A 376 -15.79 1.65 -4.48
C ARG A 376 -15.88 0.17 -4.09
N PHE A 377 -14.76 -0.47 -3.84
CA PHE A 377 -14.71 -1.85 -3.38
C PHE A 377 -13.98 -1.93 -2.05
N ILE A 378 -14.58 -2.59 -1.06
CA ILE A 378 -13.88 -2.90 0.20
C ILE A 378 -12.62 -3.70 -0.13
N LEU A 379 -12.75 -4.78 -0.92
CA LEU A 379 -11.64 -5.53 -1.50
C LEU A 379 -11.78 -5.51 -3.02
N SER A 380 -10.75 -5.06 -3.73
CA SER A 380 -10.80 -4.91 -5.18
C SER A 380 -10.79 -6.29 -5.88
N PRO A 381 -11.80 -6.62 -6.71
CA PRO A 381 -11.82 -7.90 -7.44
C PRO A 381 -10.64 -8.04 -8.41
N ILE A 382 -10.17 -6.94 -8.99
CA ILE A 382 -9.00 -6.92 -9.88
C ILE A 382 -7.70 -7.10 -9.09
N GLU A 383 -7.60 -6.53 -7.89
CA GLU A 383 -6.48 -6.80 -6.98
C GLU A 383 -6.40 -8.28 -6.62
N VAL A 384 -7.55 -8.90 -6.32
CA VAL A 384 -7.63 -10.35 -6.06
C VAL A 384 -7.09 -11.15 -7.25
N ILE A 385 -7.59 -10.90 -8.47
CA ILE A 385 -7.14 -11.61 -9.68
C ILE A 385 -5.64 -11.39 -9.93
N ASN A 386 -5.18 -10.15 -9.87
CA ASN A 386 -3.77 -9.83 -10.10
C ASN A 386 -2.87 -10.49 -9.05
N THR A 387 -3.27 -10.49 -7.77
CA THR A 387 -2.53 -11.14 -6.70
C THR A 387 -2.44 -12.65 -6.94
N ARG A 388 -3.51 -13.31 -7.41
CA ARG A 388 -3.47 -14.74 -7.77
C ARG A 388 -2.45 -15.02 -8.86
N ASN A 389 -2.37 -14.15 -9.86
CA ASN A 389 -1.47 -14.31 -11.00
C ASN A 389 -0.01 -14.05 -10.62
N LEU A 390 0.27 -13.03 -9.80
CA LEU A 390 1.63 -12.64 -9.43
C LEU A 390 2.19 -13.43 -8.24
N LEU A 391 1.32 -13.92 -7.36
CA LEU A 391 1.69 -14.67 -6.17
C LEU A 391 0.84 -15.94 -6.12
N PRO A 392 1.14 -16.97 -6.92
CA PRO A 392 0.50 -18.27 -6.77
C PRO A 392 0.85 -18.90 -5.41
N ALA A 393 0.15 -19.98 -5.04
CA ALA A 393 0.27 -20.57 -3.70
C ALA A 393 1.71 -20.98 -3.35
N GLU A 394 2.45 -21.47 -4.33
CA GLU A 394 3.85 -21.89 -4.19
C GLU A 394 4.76 -20.72 -3.80
N GLU A 395 4.65 -19.57 -4.47
CA GLU A 395 5.45 -18.37 -4.14
C GLU A 395 5.13 -17.86 -2.73
N ARG A 396 3.84 -17.83 -2.36
CA ARG A 396 3.45 -17.39 -1.01
C ARG A 396 4.03 -18.31 0.07
N GLN A 397 3.97 -19.63 -0.15
CA GLN A 397 4.54 -20.62 0.75
C GLN A 397 6.07 -20.52 0.83
N GLU A 398 6.75 -20.22 -0.28
CA GLU A 398 8.20 -19.97 -0.28
C GLU A 398 8.55 -18.75 0.58
N MET A 399 7.85 -17.64 0.43
CA MET A 399 8.10 -16.44 1.24
C MET A 399 7.83 -16.68 2.73
N GLN A 400 6.78 -17.43 3.07
CA GLN A 400 6.50 -17.86 4.45
C GLN A 400 7.59 -18.77 5.01
N LYS A 401 8.12 -19.67 4.19
CA LYS A 401 9.24 -20.55 4.58
C LYS A 401 10.51 -19.76 4.84
N ILE A 402 10.90 -18.87 3.93
CA ILE A 402 12.04 -17.97 4.11
C ILE A 402 11.90 -17.17 5.40
N PHE A 403 10.72 -16.60 5.65
CA PHE A 403 10.45 -15.86 6.88
C PHE A 403 10.56 -16.72 8.14
N SER A 404 10.06 -17.96 8.09
CA SER A 404 10.20 -18.94 9.17
C SER A 404 11.66 -19.29 9.44
N ASP A 405 12.48 -19.47 8.40
CA ASP A 405 13.91 -19.74 8.53
C ASP A 405 14.63 -18.55 9.19
N ILE A 406 14.33 -17.32 8.78
CA ILE A 406 14.87 -16.09 9.39
C ILE A 406 14.45 -15.97 10.86
N LYS A 407 13.16 -16.23 11.16
CA LYS A 407 12.62 -16.25 12.53
C LYS A 407 13.37 -17.27 13.40
N SER A 408 13.66 -18.46 12.87
CA SER A 408 14.39 -19.50 13.59
C SER A 408 15.81 -19.07 13.95
N GLU A 409 16.55 -18.50 12.99
CA GLU A 409 17.90 -17.98 13.23
C GLU A 409 17.90 -16.78 14.18
N PHE A 410 16.87 -15.91 14.09
CA PHE A 410 16.68 -14.83 15.05
C PHE A 410 16.52 -15.36 16.47
N LEU A 411 15.61 -16.32 16.69
CA LEU A 411 15.36 -16.89 18.02
C LEU A 411 16.61 -17.60 18.58
N SER A 412 17.38 -18.28 17.71
CA SER A 412 18.64 -18.92 18.07
C SER A 412 19.68 -17.91 18.57
N LEU A 413 19.87 -16.81 17.84
CA LEU A 413 20.79 -15.74 18.21
C LEU A 413 20.31 -14.96 19.45
N PHE A 414 19.02 -14.63 19.47
CA PHE A 414 18.42 -13.81 20.51
C PHE A 414 18.43 -14.49 21.88
N ARG A 415 18.22 -15.81 21.93
CA ARG A 415 18.35 -16.61 23.15
C ARG A 415 19.73 -16.45 23.82
N LYS A 416 20.79 -16.38 23.01
CA LYS A 416 22.19 -16.26 23.48
C LYS A 416 22.59 -14.81 23.79
N SER A 417 21.82 -13.83 23.34
CA SER A 417 22.13 -12.41 23.57
C SER A 417 21.98 -12.01 25.04
N ASN A 418 22.77 -11.05 25.54
CA ASN A 418 22.76 -10.67 26.96
C ASN A 418 22.23 -9.25 27.23
N TRP A 419 21.79 -8.53 26.18
CA TRP A 419 21.40 -7.13 26.31
C TRP A 419 19.98 -6.92 26.85
N MET A 420 19.10 -7.93 26.81
CA MET A 420 17.71 -7.82 27.26
C MET A 420 17.48 -8.58 28.57
N ASN A 421 16.71 -7.99 29.49
CA ASN A 421 16.29 -8.64 30.73
C ASN A 421 15.53 -9.95 30.44
N GLY A 422 15.67 -10.96 31.31
CA GLY A 422 15.09 -12.29 31.10
C GLY A 422 13.59 -12.28 30.80
N LYS A 423 12.80 -11.49 31.55
CA LYS A 423 11.35 -11.38 31.36
C LYS A 423 10.99 -10.79 29.99
N ASP A 424 11.59 -9.65 29.65
CA ASP A 424 11.34 -8.98 28.37
C ASP A 424 11.80 -9.85 27.19
N LYS A 425 12.91 -10.59 27.37
CA LYS A 425 13.45 -11.51 26.37
C LYS A 425 12.47 -12.65 26.10
N GLU A 426 11.94 -13.28 27.14
CA GLU A 426 10.94 -14.36 27.01
C GLU A 426 9.69 -13.87 26.29
N ILE A 427 9.14 -12.71 26.68
CA ILE A 427 7.97 -12.10 26.02
C ILE A 427 8.26 -11.83 24.54
N THR A 428 9.41 -11.24 24.24
CA THR A 428 9.83 -10.94 22.86
C THR A 428 9.96 -12.22 22.04
N MET A 429 10.57 -13.27 22.61
CA MET A 429 10.72 -14.56 21.94
C MET A 429 9.37 -15.23 21.69
N GLU A 430 8.43 -15.20 22.62
CA GLU A 430 7.08 -15.74 22.44
C GLU A 430 6.29 -14.98 21.37
N ASN A 431 6.39 -13.65 21.35
CA ASN A 431 5.79 -12.82 20.30
C ASN A 431 6.37 -13.16 18.92
N VAL A 432 7.70 -13.26 18.83
CA VAL A 432 8.37 -13.63 17.57
C VAL A 432 7.94 -15.03 17.12
N LYS A 433 7.86 -16.03 18.02
CA LYS A 433 7.43 -17.40 17.66
C LYS A 433 6.05 -17.41 17.00
N LYS A 434 5.10 -16.67 17.56
CA LYS A 434 3.70 -16.59 17.10
C LYS A 434 3.51 -15.73 15.85
N LEU A 435 4.55 -15.03 15.40
CA LEU A 435 4.45 -14.12 14.26
C LEU A 435 4.15 -14.87 12.97
N ILE A 436 3.15 -14.35 12.24
CA ILE A 436 2.70 -14.83 10.95
C ILE A 436 3.03 -13.80 9.87
N LEU A 437 3.62 -14.25 8.75
CA LEU A 437 3.79 -13.45 7.55
C LEU A 437 2.67 -13.77 6.56
N ILE A 438 2.00 -12.72 6.09
CA ILE A 438 1.12 -12.73 4.93
C ILE A 438 1.80 -11.93 3.83
N TYR A 439 1.94 -12.53 2.65
CA TYR A 439 2.53 -11.89 1.49
C TYR A 439 1.47 -11.76 0.39
N GLY A 440 1.10 -10.53 0.04
CA GLY A 440 -0.07 -10.17 -0.75
C GLY A 440 -1.30 -9.95 0.13
N LEU A 441 -2.39 -10.63 -0.20
CA LEU A 441 -3.68 -10.50 0.47
C LEU A 441 -3.82 -11.45 1.68
N PRO A 442 -4.44 -11.02 2.80
CA PRO A 442 -4.70 -11.88 3.95
C PRO A 442 -5.82 -12.90 3.70
N GLY A 443 -5.82 -14.00 4.46
CA GLY A 443 -6.87 -15.04 4.40
C GLY A 443 -6.92 -15.83 3.08
N ASP A 444 -8.08 -16.43 2.80
CA ASP A 444 -8.35 -17.21 1.59
C ASP A 444 -8.87 -16.34 0.43
N TYR A 445 -8.49 -15.06 0.37
CA TYR A 445 -8.97 -14.09 -0.64
C TYR A 445 -8.62 -14.47 -2.09
N LEU A 446 -7.84 -15.53 -2.25
CA LEU A 446 -7.43 -16.08 -3.54
C LEU A 446 -8.35 -17.22 -3.99
N ASN A 447 -9.45 -17.48 -3.26
CA ASN A 447 -10.59 -18.32 -3.67
C ASN A 447 -11.76 -17.43 -4.11
N ASP A 448 -12.51 -17.83 -5.14
CA ASP A 448 -13.70 -17.10 -5.62
C ASP A 448 -14.77 -16.89 -4.56
N LYS A 449 -14.81 -17.73 -3.53
CA LYS A 449 -15.70 -17.56 -2.37
C LYS A 449 -15.63 -16.17 -1.75
N ILE A 450 -14.46 -15.50 -1.76
CA ILE A 450 -14.37 -14.14 -1.21
C ILE A 450 -15.17 -13.13 -2.04
N LEU A 451 -15.27 -13.36 -3.35
CA LEU A 451 -16.04 -12.50 -4.25
C LEU A 451 -17.54 -12.71 -4.02
N ASP A 452 -17.96 -13.94 -3.69
CA ASP A 452 -19.34 -14.26 -3.31
C ASP A 452 -19.74 -13.53 -2.00
N ASP A 453 -18.86 -13.54 -0.99
CA ASP A 453 -19.10 -12.83 0.27
C ASP A 453 -19.26 -11.30 0.09
N MET A 454 -18.77 -10.77 -1.04
CA MET A 454 -18.93 -9.37 -1.45
C MET A 454 -20.10 -9.11 -2.41
N ASP A 455 -20.73 -10.15 -2.98
CA ASP A 455 -21.88 -10.01 -3.88
C ASP A 455 -23.17 -9.82 -3.08
N VAL A 456 -23.29 -8.62 -2.52
CA VAL A 456 -24.40 -8.17 -1.69
C VAL A 456 -25.58 -7.84 -2.59
N ASP A 457 -26.29 -8.84 -3.12
CA ASP A 457 -27.48 -8.75 -3.99
C ASP A 457 -27.62 -7.36 -4.64
N LEU A 458 -26.65 -7.07 -5.51
CA LEU A 458 -26.42 -5.70 -5.98
C LEU A 458 -27.71 -5.17 -6.62
N VAL A 459 -28.28 -4.12 -6.02
CA VAL A 459 -29.50 -3.49 -6.51
C VAL A 459 -29.31 -3.11 -7.99
N GLU A 460 -30.34 -3.38 -8.79
CA GLU A 460 -30.33 -3.14 -10.23
C GLU A 460 -29.94 -1.69 -10.56
N ARG A 461 -29.33 -1.56 -11.73
CA ARG A 461 -28.77 -0.31 -12.24
C ARG A 461 -29.90 0.56 -12.78
N ILE A 462 -29.84 1.87 -12.51
CA ILE A 462 -30.91 2.83 -12.89
C ILE A 462 -30.67 3.42 -14.29
N GLY A 463 -29.50 3.18 -14.90
CA GLY A 463 -29.19 3.57 -16.27
C GLY A 463 -27.91 2.92 -16.80
N ASP A 464 -27.25 3.55 -17.77
CA ASP A 464 -26.09 2.96 -18.48
C ASP A 464 -24.92 3.95 -18.70
N ASN A 465 -24.98 5.15 -18.14
CA ASN A 465 -23.84 6.08 -18.21
C ASN A 465 -22.90 5.93 -17.00
N PHE A 466 -21.74 6.61 -17.06
CA PHE A 466 -20.72 6.52 -16.01
C PHE A 466 -21.23 6.94 -14.61
N LEU A 467 -22.06 7.98 -14.50
CA LEU A 467 -22.58 8.43 -13.21
C LEU A 467 -23.51 7.40 -12.58
N ASP A 468 -24.34 6.73 -13.38
CA ASP A 468 -25.22 5.65 -12.89
C ASP A 468 -24.42 4.45 -12.37
N TYR A 469 -23.35 4.08 -13.08
CA TYR A 469 -22.43 3.04 -12.66
C TYR A 469 -21.71 3.41 -11.36
N LEU A 470 -21.24 4.65 -11.27
CA LEU A 470 -20.57 5.16 -10.08
C LEU A 470 -21.51 5.19 -8.88
N ALA A 471 -22.75 5.65 -9.07
CA ALA A 471 -23.77 5.72 -8.03
C ALA A 471 -24.15 4.31 -7.55
N GLN A 472 -24.36 3.35 -8.45
CA GLN A 472 -24.57 1.95 -8.09
C GLN A 472 -23.42 1.40 -7.25
N ALA A 473 -22.17 1.63 -7.66
CA ALA A 473 -21.00 1.14 -6.94
C ALA A 473 -20.88 1.77 -5.54
N ASN A 474 -21.13 3.09 -5.41
CA ASN A 474 -21.18 3.78 -4.12
C ASN A 474 -22.26 3.20 -3.20
N ARG A 475 -23.46 2.96 -3.72
CA ARG A 475 -24.57 2.37 -2.97
C ARG A 475 -24.20 0.99 -2.43
N ASN A 476 -23.63 0.15 -3.29
CA ASN A 476 -23.22 -1.21 -2.91
C ASN A 476 -22.13 -1.17 -1.84
N PHE A 477 -21.11 -0.32 -2.01
CA PHE A 477 -20.07 -0.09 -1.02
C PHE A 477 -20.65 0.27 0.35
N GLN A 478 -21.56 1.23 0.40
CA GLN A 478 -22.20 1.67 1.64
C GLN A 478 -23.07 0.58 2.28
N THR A 479 -23.78 -0.23 1.48
CA THR A 479 -24.54 -1.38 2.00
C THR A 479 -23.60 -2.42 2.62
N ILE A 480 -22.49 -2.75 1.95
CA ILE A 480 -21.49 -3.69 2.49
C ILE A 480 -20.91 -3.14 3.80
N ARG A 481 -20.57 -1.85 3.86
CA ARG A 481 -20.05 -1.20 5.08
C ARG A 481 -21.05 -1.36 6.23
N PHE A 482 -22.32 -1.00 6.05
CA PHE A 482 -23.33 -1.12 7.09
C PHE A 482 -23.58 -2.57 7.53
N ARG A 483 -23.52 -3.57 6.63
CA ARG A 483 -23.63 -5.00 7.01
C ARG A 483 -22.55 -5.44 8.00
N GLN A 484 -21.42 -4.73 8.11
CA GLN A 484 -20.36 -5.10 9.07
C GLN A 484 -20.86 -5.06 10.54
N ILE A 485 -21.91 -4.31 10.86
CA ILE A 485 -22.48 -4.24 12.23
C ILE A 485 -23.29 -5.49 12.62
N THR A 486 -23.74 -6.29 11.64
CA THR A 486 -24.52 -7.52 11.87
C THR A 486 -23.65 -8.75 12.06
N VAL A 487 -22.37 -8.66 11.72
CA VAL A 487 -21.40 -9.77 11.79
C VAL A 487 -20.53 -9.62 13.05
N PRO A 488 -20.28 -10.69 13.82
CA PRO A 488 -19.32 -10.64 14.93
C PRO A 488 -17.95 -10.17 14.45
N ALA A 489 -17.26 -9.29 15.20
CA ALA A 489 -16.00 -8.73 14.70
C ALA A 489 -14.91 -9.81 14.50
N SER A 490 -14.98 -10.92 15.23
CA SER A 490 -14.08 -12.08 15.07
C SER A 490 -14.14 -12.68 13.67
N ASN A 491 -15.31 -12.64 13.02
CA ASN A 491 -15.49 -13.18 11.67
C ASN A 491 -15.00 -12.21 10.59
N ASN A 492 -14.75 -10.94 10.96
CA ASN A 492 -14.29 -9.88 10.06
C ASN A 492 -12.83 -9.47 10.32
N THR A 493 -12.09 -10.19 11.16
CA THR A 493 -10.70 -9.84 11.54
C THR A 493 -9.79 -9.68 10.33
N MET A 494 -9.86 -10.58 9.34
CA MET A 494 -9.04 -10.47 8.12
C MET A 494 -9.46 -9.27 7.25
N SER A 495 -10.76 -9.01 7.12
CA SER A 495 -11.27 -7.89 6.32
C SER A 495 -10.86 -6.54 6.91
N ARG A 496 -10.87 -6.45 8.24
CA ARG A 496 -10.31 -5.32 8.98
C ARG A 496 -8.82 -5.15 8.71
N ILE A 497 -8.06 -6.22 8.90
CA ILE A 497 -6.61 -6.22 8.71
C ILE A 497 -6.26 -5.79 7.29
N TYR A 498 -7.00 -6.27 6.29
CA TYR A 498 -6.85 -5.85 4.91
C TYR A 498 -7.09 -4.33 4.75
N LEU A 499 -8.22 -3.81 5.23
CA LEU A 499 -8.55 -2.38 5.13
C LEU A 499 -7.50 -1.49 5.81
N GLU A 500 -7.10 -1.82 7.03
CA GLU A 500 -6.05 -1.10 7.74
C GLU A 500 -4.70 -1.22 7.03
N SER A 501 -4.38 -2.40 6.49
CA SER A 501 -3.14 -2.62 5.75
C SER A 501 -3.05 -1.77 4.50
N LYS A 502 -4.14 -1.58 3.77
CA LYS A 502 -4.21 -0.76 2.55
C LYS A 502 -3.82 0.69 2.83
N SER A 503 -4.31 1.25 3.94
CA SER A 503 -3.99 2.61 4.39
C SER A 503 -2.57 2.79 4.91
N SER A 504 -1.91 1.72 5.38
CA SER A 504 -0.53 1.73 5.92
C SER A 504 0.52 1.23 4.92
N SER A 505 0.23 1.29 3.62
CA SER A 505 1.11 0.81 2.54
C SER A 505 2.54 1.35 2.68
N PRO A 506 3.59 0.50 2.56
CA PRO A 506 3.55 -0.81 1.89
C PRO A 506 3.74 -2.03 2.81
N LEU A 507 3.91 -1.81 4.12
CA LEU A 507 4.07 -2.86 5.13
C LEU A 507 3.19 -2.58 6.35
N TYR A 508 2.35 -3.54 6.70
CA TYR A 508 1.44 -3.42 7.83
C TYR A 508 1.70 -4.48 8.89
N TYR A 509 1.55 -4.11 10.16
CA TYR A 509 1.69 -5.02 11.28
C TYR A 509 0.48 -4.88 12.19
N ASP A 510 -0.33 -5.94 12.25
CA ASP A 510 -1.41 -6.04 13.22
C ASP A 510 -0.84 -6.59 14.53
N LYS A 511 -0.80 -5.75 15.55
CA LYS A 511 -0.30 -6.13 16.87
C LYS A 511 -1.24 -7.11 17.60
N ALA A 512 -2.55 -7.02 17.38
CA ALA A 512 -3.53 -7.82 18.12
C ALA A 512 -3.45 -9.29 17.69
N GLU A 513 -3.36 -9.52 16.39
CA GLU A 513 -3.25 -10.86 15.79
C GLU A 513 -1.80 -11.30 15.59
N ASN A 514 -0.83 -10.39 15.80
CA ASN A 514 0.60 -10.61 15.54
C ASN A 514 0.87 -11.08 14.10
N ILE A 515 0.24 -10.38 13.16
CA ILE A 515 0.30 -10.63 11.71
C ILE A 515 1.08 -9.51 11.04
N PHE A 516 2.06 -9.87 10.23
CA PHE A 516 2.81 -8.96 9.40
C PHE A 516 2.41 -9.15 7.94
N ILE A 517 1.98 -8.07 7.28
CA ILE A 517 1.51 -8.06 5.89
C ILE A 517 2.48 -7.30 5.01
N VAL A 518 2.91 -7.95 3.94
CA VAL A 518 3.60 -7.35 2.80
C VAL A 518 2.58 -7.23 1.67
N GLN A 519 2.34 -6.03 1.14
CA GLN A 519 1.34 -5.85 0.09
C GLN A 519 1.78 -6.43 -1.27
N THR A 520 0.80 -6.61 -2.17
CA THR A 520 0.97 -7.28 -3.49
C THR A 520 1.99 -6.58 -4.40
N GLU A 521 2.25 -5.29 -4.23
CA GLU A 521 3.21 -4.52 -5.03
C GLU A 521 4.60 -5.15 -5.01
N PHE A 522 5.01 -5.74 -3.89
CA PHE A 522 6.32 -6.38 -3.78
C PHE A 522 6.41 -7.76 -4.45
N SER A 523 5.28 -8.33 -4.91
CA SER A 523 5.26 -9.61 -5.65
C SER A 523 6.20 -9.63 -6.86
N TYR A 524 6.35 -8.47 -7.52
CA TYR A 524 7.26 -8.27 -8.64
C TYR A 524 8.72 -8.63 -8.32
N TYR A 525 9.13 -8.58 -7.05
CA TYR A 525 10.49 -8.90 -6.60
C TYR A 525 10.67 -10.34 -6.13
N VAL A 526 9.61 -11.14 -6.06
CA VAL A 526 9.64 -12.50 -5.49
C VAL A 526 9.06 -13.55 -6.43
N GLN A 527 9.09 -13.30 -7.74
CA GLN A 527 8.67 -14.27 -8.74
C GLN A 527 9.53 -15.56 -8.66
N SER A 528 9.06 -16.64 -9.29
CA SER A 528 9.68 -17.97 -9.24
C SER A 528 11.14 -17.99 -9.68
N ASP A 529 11.49 -17.09 -10.59
CA ASP A 529 12.83 -16.95 -11.16
C ASP A 529 13.74 -15.98 -10.39
N THR A 530 13.23 -15.33 -9.34
CA THR A 530 14.05 -14.47 -8.48
C THR A 530 15.03 -15.34 -7.69
N PRO A 531 16.34 -15.05 -7.75
CA PRO A 531 17.33 -15.73 -6.92
C PRO A 531 17.05 -15.57 -5.42
N ARG A 532 17.33 -16.61 -4.64
CA ARG A 532 17.01 -16.62 -3.21
C ARG A 532 17.80 -15.60 -2.40
N TYR A 533 19.03 -15.24 -2.78
CA TYR A 533 19.73 -14.14 -2.10
C TYR A 533 18.94 -12.82 -2.15
N PHE A 534 18.16 -12.56 -3.22
CA PHE A 534 17.21 -11.44 -3.25
C PHE A 534 16.04 -11.69 -2.30
N LYS A 535 15.38 -12.86 -2.37
CA LYS A 535 14.21 -13.19 -1.54
C LYS A 535 14.54 -13.13 -0.03
N PHE A 536 15.64 -13.73 0.42
CA PHE A 536 16.09 -13.68 1.82
C PHE A 536 16.43 -12.26 2.28
N SER A 537 17.13 -11.50 1.43
CA SER A 537 17.50 -10.11 1.72
C SER A 537 16.27 -9.20 1.86
N LEU A 538 15.29 -9.38 0.97
CA LEU A 538 14.01 -8.65 1.00
C LEU A 538 13.20 -8.97 2.25
N ILE A 539 13.00 -10.25 2.58
CA ILE A 539 12.27 -10.62 3.80
C ILE A 539 13.01 -10.20 5.07
N GLY A 540 14.35 -10.22 5.06
CA GLY A 540 15.15 -9.67 6.15
C GLY A 540 14.86 -8.18 6.38
N ALA A 541 14.76 -7.40 5.30
CA ALA A 541 14.39 -5.98 5.39
C ALA A 541 12.98 -5.77 5.96
N PHE A 542 12.04 -6.68 5.68
CA PHE A 542 10.68 -6.64 6.24
C PHE A 542 10.64 -7.07 7.72
N PHE A 543 11.41 -8.09 8.10
CA PHE A 543 11.51 -8.57 9.48
C PHE A 543 12.02 -7.47 10.43
N ARG A 544 12.90 -6.58 9.95
CA ARG A 544 13.32 -5.38 10.68
C ARG A 544 12.13 -4.51 11.11
N THR A 545 11.18 -4.26 10.21
CA THR A 545 9.99 -3.42 10.48
C THR A 545 9.11 -4.07 11.53
N TYR A 546 8.91 -5.40 11.44
CA TYR A 546 8.24 -6.14 12.50
C TYR A 546 8.95 -5.96 13.84
N PHE A 547 10.26 -6.22 13.89
CA PHE A 547 11.02 -6.16 15.13
C PHE A 547 10.91 -4.78 15.79
N ALA A 548 11.02 -3.72 15.00
CA ALA A 548 10.78 -2.33 15.40
C ALA A 548 9.39 -2.17 16.06
N LYS A 549 8.33 -2.52 15.32
CA LYS A 549 6.93 -2.38 15.75
C LYS A 549 6.57 -3.31 16.91
N SER A 550 7.30 -4.40 17.13
CA SER A 550 7.07 -5.35 18.21
C SER A 550 7.61 -4.91 19.57
N LEU A 551 8.59 -4.00 19.59
CA LEU A 551 9.28 -3.58 20.82
C LEU A 551 9.02 -2.11 21.20
N PHE A 552 8.80 -1.22 20.23
CA PHE A 552 8.91 0.22 20.45
C PHE A 552 7.86 1.04 19.68
N GLN A 553 6.56 0.71 19.80
CA GLN A 553 5.54 1.52 19.11
C GLN A 553 5.69 3.01 19.46
N TYR A 554 5.51 3.84 18.43
CA TYR A 554 5.71 5.29 18.42
C TYR A 554 5.42 5.94 19.79
N ASP A 555 6.49 6.48 20.39
CA ASP A 555 6.59 7.17 21.69
C ASP A 555 6.50 6.35 22.99
N HIS A 556 6.17 5.06 22.95
CA HIS A 556 6.06 4.24 24.16
C HIS A 556 6.63 2.81 24.00
N ASP A 557 7.65 2.50 24.81
CA ASP A 557 8.12 1.12 25.00
C ASP A 557 6.98 0.24 25.53
N PHE A 558 6.86 -1.01 25.06
CA PHE A 558 5.80 -1.92 25.50
C PHE A 558 6.00 -2.49 26.91
N GLY A 559 5.95 -1.64 27.93
CA GLY A 559 6.14 -2.06 29.32
C GLY A 559 7.50 -2.73 29.54
N LEU A 560 8.49 -2.45 28.68
CA LEU A 560 9.85 -2.94 28.82
C LEU A 560 10.41 -2.52 30.17
N THR A 561 11.12 -3.42 30.83
CA THR A 561 11.78 -3.11 32.11
C THR A 561 12.81 -2.00 31.93
N GLN A 562 13.03 -1.20 32.98
CA GLN A 562 14.05 -0.13 32.95
C GLN A 562 15.45 -0.67 32.59
N GLN A 563 15.77 -1.91 32.97
CA GLN A 563 17.03 -2.55 32.61
C GLN A 563 17.16 -2.75 31.09
N THR A 564 16.09 -3.22 30.44
CA THR A 564 16.06 -3.37 28.97
C THR A 564 16.13 -2.01 28.28
N LYS A 565 15.45 -0.99 28.80
CA LYS A 565 15.55 0.40 28.28
C LYS A 565 16.99 0.91 28.32
N ASN A 566 17.62 0.85 29.50
CA ASN A 566 19.02 1.26 29.68
C ASN A 566 19.98 0.48 28.76
N SER A 567 19.72 -0.80 28.51
CA SER A 567 20.55 -1.62 27.63
C SER A 567 20.32 -1.29 26.14
N THR A 568 19.09 -0.97 25.77
CA THR A 568 18.74 -0.43 24.46
C THR A 568 19.46 0.90 24.22
N ASP A 569 19.47 1.81 25.18
CA ASP A 569 20.18 3.09 25.10
C ASP A 569 21.68 2.90 24.90
N ARG A 570 22.28 1.88 25.53
CA ARG A 570 23.71 1.54 25.31
C ARG A 570 23.97 1.05 23.89
N LEU A 571 23.09 0.21 23.34
CA LEU A 571 23.18 -0.26 21.95
C LEU A 571 23.02 0.91 20.98
N MET A 572 22.02 1.76 21.22
CA MET A 572 21.78 2.99 20.47
C MET A 572 23.00 3.91 20.49
N LYS A 573 23.62 4.11 21.66
CA LYS A 573 24.85 4.89 21.79
C LYS A 573 26.03 4.28 21.03
N CYS A 574 26.14 2.95 20.99
CA CYS A 574 27.14 2.28 20.18
C CYS A 574 26.96 2.57 18.68
N ILE A 575 25.73 2.45 18.17
CA ILE A 575 25.40 2.76 16.77
C ILE A 575 25.60 4.25 16.49
N LYS A 576 25.20 5.14 17.41
CA LYS A 576 25.45 6.59 17.32
C LYS A 576 26.93 6.88 17.16
N ASN A 577 27.80 6.25 17.94
CA ASN A 577 29.24 6.43 17.83
C ASN A 577 29.78 5.97 16.46
N GLN A 578 29.30 4.84 15.93
CA GLN A 578 29.70 4.36 14.59
C GLN A 578 29.20 5.25 13.44
N THR A 579 28.19 6.08 13.69
CA THR A 579 27.61 7.02 12.72
C THR A 579 28.08 8.47 12.89
N GLN A 580 28.87 8.79 13.91
CA GLN A 580 29.38 10.15 14.17
C GLN A 580 30.10 10.76 12.96
N LYS A 581 30.80 9.95 12.17
CA LYS A 581 31.48 10.37 10.93
C LYS A 581 30.56 10.99 9.87
N TYR A 582 29.25 10.81 10.00
CA TYR A 582 28.23 11.38 9.13
C TYR A 582 27.63 12.70 9.67
N ASN A 583 28.12 13.21 10.81
CA ASN A 583 27.66 14.44 11.45
C ASN A 583 26.13 14.52 11.62
N LEU A 584 25.53 13.46 12.16
CA LEU A 584 24.07 13.39 12.35
C LEU A 584 23.56 14.49 13.30
N PRO A 585 22.65 15.39 12.87
CA PRO A 585 21.94 16.29 13.78
C PRO A 585 21.14 15.54 14.85
N ASP A 586 20.83 16.18 15.97
CA ASP A 586 20.17 15.50 17.11
C ASP A 586 18.72 15.07 16.83
N HIS A 587 18.07 15.58 15.78
CA HIS A 587 16.72 15.16 15.40
C HIS A 587 16.66 13.80 14.68
N TYR A 588 17.81 13.17 14.37
CA TYR A 588 17.87 11.86 13.70
C TYR A 588 17.97 10.66 14.65
N GLN A 589 17.33 10.73 15.83
CA GLN A 589 17.30 9.60 16.76
C GLN A 589 16.57 8.38 16.16
N LEU A 590 15.55 8.62 15.32
CA LEU A 590 14.77 7.59 14.65
C LEU A 590 15.64 6.74 13.70
N GLU A 591 16.62 7.34 13.04
CA GLU A 591 17.54 6.69 12.09
C GLU A 591 18.45 5.70 12.79
N ILE A 592 19.00 6.10 13.94
CA ILE A 592 19.84 5.25 14.78
C ILE A 592 19.03 4.06 15.29
N GLN A 593 17.76 4.30 15.65
CA GLN A 593 16.83 3.28 16.12
C GLN A 593 16.52 2.29 15.00
N SER A 594 16.28 2.83 13.81
CA SER A 594 16.12 2.10 12.57
C SER A 594 17.31 1.19 12.25
N ALA A 595 18.56 1.64 12.47
CA ALA A 595 19.77 0.84 12.28
C ALA A 595 19.95 -0.25 13.33
N LEU A 596 19.48 -0.03 14.57
CA LEU A 596 19.41 -1.08 15.60
C LEU A 596 18.49 -2.21 15.14
N TYR A 597 17.31 -1.86 14.63
CA TYR A 597 16.36 -2.85 14.10
C TYR A 597 16.88 -3.57 12.87
N ALA A 598 17.60 -2.87 12.00
CA ALA A 598 18.26 -3.50 10.85
C ALA A 598 19.29 -4.54 11.30
N SER A 599 20.08 -4.21 12.34
CA SER A 599 21.04 -5.13 12.94
C SER A 599 20.35 -6.38 13.50
N ALA A 600 19.13 -6.23 14.03
CA ALA A 600 18.31 -7.33 14.56
C ALA A 600 17.68 -8.23 13.50
N ALA A 601 17.68 -7.84 12.23
CA ALA A 601 17.05 -8.63 11.17
C ALA A 601 18.07 -9.19 10.17
N GLU A 602 19.11 -8.40 9.90
CA GLU A 602 20.04 -8.69 8.82
C GLU A 602 20.96 -9.87 9.11
N LYS A 603 21.47 -10.00 10.34
CA LYS A 603 22.30 -11.15 10.71
C LYS A 603 21.52 -12.47 10.69
N PRO A 604 20.33 -12.58 11.30
CA PRO A 604 19.46 -13.75 11.13
C PRO A 604 19.14 -14.06 9.66
N SER A 605 18.84 -13.03 8.86
CA SER A 605 18.52 -13.21 7.44
C SER A 605 19.67 -13.81 6.65
N TYR A 606 20.88 -13.28 6.81
CA TYR A 606 22.06 -13.82 6.16
C TYR A 606 22.39 -15.24 6.64
N MET A 607 22.26 -15.54 7.93
CA MET A 607 22.52 -16.89 8.45
C MET A 607 21.52 -17.91 7.91
N ALA A 608 20.24 -17.55 7.81
CA ALA A 608 19.21 -18.40 7.22
C ALA A 608 19.53 -18.68 5.73
N TYR A 609 19.95 -17.65 5.00
CA TYR A 609 20.42 -17.78 3.63
C TYR A 609 21.68 -18.67 3.52
N GLU A 610 22.69 -18.48 4.37
CA GLU A 610 23.92 -19.28 4.35
C GLU A 610 23.60 -20.76 4.57
N LYS A 611 22.75 -21.07 5.55
CA LYS A 611 22.29 -22.44 5.84
C LYS A 611 21.55 -23.06 4.66
N TRP A 612 20.80 -22.27 3.91
CA TRP A 612 20.18 -22.74 2.68
C TRP A 612 21.24 -23.07 1.60
N VAL A 613 22.21 -22.17 1.36
CA VAL A 613 23.30 -22.36 0.39
C VAL A 613 24.23 -23.53 0.74
N GLN A 614 24.33 -23.93 2.01
CA GLN A 614 25.11 -25.13 2.38
C GLN A 614 24.58 -26.42 1.73
N ASN A 615 23.29 -26.45 1.40
CA ASN A 615 22.61 -27.64 0.85
C ASN A 615 22.14 -27.43 -0.59
N ASN A 616 22.38 -26.26 -1.18
CA ASN A 616 21.85 -25.89 -2.49
C ASN A 616 22.87 -25.06 -3.25
N GLU A 617 22.98 -25.30 -4.54
CA GLU A 617 23.69 -24.39 -5.44
C GLU A 617 22.77 -23.26 -5.88
N GLU A 618 23.31 -22.05 -5.98
CA GLU A 618 22.55 -20.89 -6.43
C GLU A 618 23.23 -20.19 -7.58
N GLU A 619 22.42 -19.88 -8.59
CA GLU A 619 22.88 -19.23 -9.80
C GLU A 619 23.38 -17.80 -9.55
N LYS A 620 24.38 -17.39 -10.35
CA LYS A 620 24.92 -16.03 -10.32
C LYS A 620 24.14 -15.12 -11.26
N LEU A 621 24.24 -13.80 -11.04
CA LEU A 621 23.75 -12.83 -12.02
C LEU A 621 24.63 -12.83 -13.28
N PRO A 622 24.02 -12.91 -14.48
CA PRO A 622 24.75 -12.96 -15.74
C PRO A 622 25.58 -11.69 -15.94
N GLY A 623 26.80 -11.84 -16.42
CA GLY A 623 27.67 -10.70 -16.73
C GLY A 623 28.12 -9.88 -15.52
N THR A 624 28.10 -10.47 -14.32
CA THR A 624 28.67 -9.90 -13.08
C THR A 624 29.74 -10.85 -12.53
N SER A 625 30.73 -10.31 -11.80
CA SER A 625 31.77 -11.08 -11.13
C SER A 625 31.42 -11.45 -9.67
N TYR A 626 30.26 -11.01 -9.18
CA TYR A 626 29.87 -11.17 -7.79
C TYR A 626 29.37 -12.57 -7.49
N THR A 627 29.73 -13.07 -6.30
CA THR A 627 29.17 -14.33 -5.77
C THR A 627 27.75 -14.12 -5.26
N SER A 628 26.96 -15.20 -5.13
CA SER A 628 25.62 -15.15 -4.55
C SER A 628 25.59 -14.54 -3.14
N ARG A 629 26.63 -14.81 -2.33
CA ARG A 629 26.85 -14.19 -1.01
C ARG A 629 27.07 -12.67 -1.09
N GLN A 630 27.86 -12.19 -2.04
CA GLN A 630 28.04 -10.75 -2.26
C GLN A 630 26.75 -10.11 -2.77
N LEU A 631 26.03 -10.82 -3.66
CA LEU A 631 24.77 -10.36 -4.23
C LEU A 631 23.66 -10.23 -3.18
N PHE A 632 23.65 -11.04 -2.10
CA PHE A 632 22.76 -10.84 -0.95
C PHE A 632 22.89 -9.42 -0.37
N TRP A 633 24.13 -8.98 -0.11
CA TRP A 633 24.41 -7.68 0.50
C TRP A 633 24.09 -6.52 -0.43
N ILE A 634 24.41 -6.69 -1.71
CA ILE A 634 24.13 -5.74 -2.77
C ILE A 634 22.61 -5.59 -2.94
N ALA A 635 21.87 -6.70 -3.05
CA ALA A 635 20.41 -6.73 -3.14
C ALA A 635 19.75 -6.06 -1.92
N GLY A 636 20.33 -6.24 -0.74
CA GLY A 636 19.86 -5.63 0.51
C GLY A 636 20.22 -4.17 0.70
N THR A 637 20.69 -3.49 -0.35
CA THR A 637 21.05 -2.07 -0.35
C THR A 637 20.12 -1.32 -1.30
N TYR A 638 19.09 -0.70 -0.74
CA TYR A 638 18.08 0.01 -1.50
C TYR A 638 18.56 1.45 -1.78
N CYS A 639 18.84 1.77 -3.05
CA CYS A 639 19.51 3.01 -3.44
C CYS A 639 18.64 4.29 -3.42
N HIS A 640 17.35 4.15 -3.18
CA HIS A 640 16.42 5.23 -2.88
C HIS A 640 15.41 4.70 -1.87
N VAL A 641 15.40 5.27 -0.67
CA VAL A 641 14.41 4.91 0.36
C VAL A 641 13.78 6.21 0.85
N PRO A 642 12.50 6.48 0.56
CA PRO A 642 11.66 7.03 1.59
C PRO A 642 11.37 5.89 2.55
N THR A 643 11.95 6.04 3.72
CA THR A 643 11.75 5.33 4.97
C THR A 643 10.39 4.63 5.04
N LEU A 644 10.36 3.36 5.45
CA LEU A 644 9.15 2.62 5.86
C LEU A 644 8.43 3.25 7.10
N LEU A 645 8.69 4.53 7.37
CA LEU A 645 8.09 5.44 8.35
C LEU A 645 7.44 6.61 7.58
N ILE A 646 6.65 6.30 6.55
CA ILE A 646 5.91 7.28 5.73
C ILE A 646 4.96 8.14 6.57
N ASP A 647 4.65 7.73 7.80
CA ASP A 647 3.68 8.43 8.66
C ASP A 647 4.10 9.85 9.10
N TYR A 648 5.36 10.32 8.89
CA TYR A 648 5.78 11.56 9.59
C TYR A 648 6.61 12.64 8.85
N TYR A 649 7.27 12.41 7.71
CA TYR A 649 8.08 13.49 7.12
C TYR A 649 8.05 13.59 5.58
N PRO A 650 7.55 14.71 5.02
CA PRO A 650 7.68 15.04 3.60
C PRO A 650 9.02 15.77 3.34
N LEU A 651 10.15 15.16 3.68
CA LEU A 651 11.48 15.75 3.41
C LEU A 651 12.28 14.87 2.46
N TYR A 652 12.15 15.21 1.17
CA TYR A 652 12.85 14.60 0.03
C TYR A 652 14.39 14.74 0.09
N ASN A 653 14.93 15.57 1.00
CA ASN A 653 16.35 15.97 1.01
C ASN A 653 17.29 15.05 1.83
N ASP A 654 16.80 14.01 2.52
CA ASP A 654 17.61 13.22 3.49
C ASP A 654 17.80 11.72 3.19
N VAL A 655 17.44 11.29 1.99
CA VAL A 655 17.49 9.87 1.58
C VAL A 655 18.90 9.26 1.69
N HIS A 656 19.94 10.07 1.46
CA HIS A 656 21.35 9.66 1.56
C HIS A 656 21.76 9.34 2.99
N PHE A 657 21.29 10.13 3.94
CA PHE A 657 21.65 10.04 5.34
C PHE A 657 21.04 8.79 5.99
N TYR A 658 19.75 8.58 5.76
CA TYR A 658 19.02 7.39 6.20
C TYR A 658 19.69 6.09 5.73
N SER A 659 20.07 6.06 4.45
CA SER A 659 20.68 4.88 3.84
C SER A 659 22.04 4.57 4.46
N ASN A 660 22.89 5.58 4.68
CA ASN A 660 24.22 5.39 5.30
C ASN A 660 24.17 4.92 6.76
N VAL A 661 23.19 5.40 7.54
CA VAL A 661 23.00 4.97 8.93
C VAL A 661 22.53 3.51 8.97
N SER A 662 21.62 3.11 8.08
CA SER A 662 21.13 1.73 8.03
C SER A 662 22.24 0.72 7.70
N LEU A 663 23.25 1.08 6.91
CA LEU A 663 24.35 0.17 6.54
C LEU A 663 25.25 -0.23 7.72
N VAL A 664 25.15 0.46 8.86
CA VAL A 664 25.85 0.06 10.08
C VAL A 664 25.48 -1.34 10.52
N SER A 665 24.27 -1.83 10.22
CA SER A 665 23.89 -3.23 10.47
C SER A 665 24.75 -4.22 9.66
N LYS A 666 25.06 -3.90 8.40
CA LYS A 666 25.96 -4.69 7.54
C LYS A 666 27.37 -4.71 8.11
N PHE A 667 27.87 -3.55 8.54
CA PHE A 667 29.25 -3.41 9.02
C PHE A 667 29.49 -4.07 10.38
N ASN A 668 28.45 -4.16 11.21
CA ASN A 668 28.46 -4.96 12.44
C ASN A 668 28.30 -6.47 12.19
N ASN A 669 28.06 -6.89 10.95
CA ASN A 669 27.96 -8.29 10.59
C ASN A 669 29.34 -8.83 10.13
N PRO A 670 29.93 -9.82 10.81
CA PRO A 670 31.22 -10.39 10.39
C PRO A 670 31.16 -11.09 9.03
N TYR A 671 29.99 -11.58 8.60
CA TYR A 671 29.83 -12.24 7.31
C TYR A 671 29.97 -11.26 6.14
N PHE A 672 29.53 -10.00 6.29
CA PHE A 672 29.73 -8.96 5.29
C PHE A 672 31.22 -8.74 5.00
N ALA A 673 32.00 -8.53 6.07
CA ALA A 673 33.44 -8.32 5.95
C ALA A 673 34.15 -9.53 5.35
N ARG A 674 33.72 -10.76 5.67
CA ARG A 674 34.21 -11.99 5.05
C ARG A 674 33.94 -12.00 3.55
N ASP A 675 32.72 -11.71 3.12
CA ASP A 675 32.30 -11.87 1.72
C ASP A 675 32.91 -10.82 0.78
N PHE A 676 33.28 -9.64 1.31
CA PHE A 676 33.99 -8.59 0.58
C PHE A 676 35.49 -8.52 0.91
N ASN A 677 36.02 -9.41 1.75
CA ASN A 677 37.40 -9.41 2.23
C ASN A 677 37.85 -8.07 2.85
N CYS A 678 36.97 -7.42 3.62
CA CYS A 678 37.28 -6.12 4.20
C CYS A 678 38.22 -6.24 5.41
N PRO A 679 39.38 -5.56 5.41
CA PRO A 679 40.32 -5.58 6.53
C PRO A 679 39.68 -5.06 7.83
N VAL A 680 40.09 -5.63 8.96
CA VAL A 680 39.67 -5.13 10.28
C VAL A 680 40.16 -3.69 10.45
N GLY A 681 39.26 -2.80 10.87
CA GLY A 681 39.53 -1.37 11.01
C GLY A 681 39.19 -0.54 9.77
N SER A 682 38.83 -1.16 8.64
CA SER A 682 38.27 -0.44 7.48
C SER A 682 36.91 0.21 7.83
N LYS A 683 36.47 1.16 7.00
CA LYS A 683 35.25 1.95 7.24
C LYS A 683 33.99 1.09 7.33
N THR A 684 33.98 -0.08 6.69
CA THR A 684 32.87 -1.04 6.68
C THR A 684 33.14 -2.31 7.50
N ASN A 685 34.30 -2.42 8.15
CA ASN A 685 34.61 -3.50 9.11
C ASN A 685 35.27 -2.93 10.38
N PRO A 686 34.49 -2.22 11.23
CA PRO A 686 35.03 -1.64 12.47
C PRO A 686 35.55 -2.74 13.40
N ALA A 687 36.68 -2.46 14.07
CA ALA A 687 37.28 -3.37 15.03
C ALA A 687 36.35 -3.62 16.24
N VAL A 688 35.61 -2.59 16.67
CA VAL A 688 34.59 -2.68 17.71
C VAL A 688 33.21 -2.73 17.07
N LYS A 689 32.53 -3.86 17.20
CA LYS A 689 31.16 -4.08 16.69
C LYS A 689 30.13 -3.91 17.81
N CYS A 690 28.95 -3.42 17.47
CA CYS A 690 27.86 -3.25 18.44
C CYS A 690 27.25 -4.61 18.84
N PRO A 691 27.16 -4.94 20.15
CA PRO A 691 26.89 -6.30 20.61
C PRO A 691 25.39 -6.60 20.72
N LEU A 692 24.69 -6.68 19.59
CA LEU A 692 23.28 -7.11 19.62
C LEU A 692 23.14 -8.63 19.88
N TYR A 693 24.10 -9.42 19.39
CA TYR A 693 24.12 -10.89 19.48
C TYR A 693 25.44 -11.43 20.03
N LEU A 694 26.21 -10.59 20.73
CA LEU A 694 27.50 -10.91 21.32
C LEU A 694 27.42 -10.88 22.84
#